data_AF-A0A4U7BQ51-F1
#
_entry.id   AF-A0A4U7BQ51-F1
#
_cell.length_a   1.000
_cell.length_b   1.000
_cell.length_c   1.000
_cell.angle_alpha   90.00
_cell.angle_beta   90.00
_cell.angle_gamma   90.00
#
_symmetry.space_group_name_H-M   'P 1'
#
loop_
_entity.id
_entity.type
_entity.pdbx_description
1 polymer ?
#
loop_
_entity_poly.entity_id
_entity_poly.type
_entity_poly.pdbx_seq_one_letter_code
_entity_poly.pdbx_strand_id
1 'polypeptide(L)'
;MTKKSKILLSIGVATLLYSSGFSQEIVLYDPKQFPEYFTFDGDDNVYLKDSYKNQDLTFKFSNDLGLPDDWPEQKNETPNLNIDLGDHTLSFTQDDPNKETYITNFNLSAKDIKTQNIILQAFKPSTINGNLEMKGVGEVIGEEGGSMILLFNDDGSGDIAYNGSLNINGNLTADATVFATYGNFIKVKGNANLSNSDFKLVKRSYTDLGAHDVVMIQAKNFNKDILEKSNFASAWLLKFINDYVPNANFISQDSLESGYIIDVSDSKEFDPLVNYKLSIKDCGGNQCLVINGGATNAAKDKLTQLKVDVAMIDTLLKQTYHDDESQKDEWEKAKAELEKQKQEIQKLIDEAQSNGGKIDDSKYLDLVAPNLNPNDKASVLALRSITDQLGSIGADLASREGIKLALNIKKDTDDTGKSVSSLNSSSSSVNTTMNVANDVSIGQRVAMLNNPFGNYASKMSGLKFAALESDIRPSYVNDYTQSVWANAFGGANIIDGDSGAMYGATIGLDKQANDQVLLGMYFTYANAKIKDNALEQKSDNFQLGLYSSINIAPQWEIGLKAYAQISPTDQDHIQVDGAYDSSYTNKFLGLSANAGRVFDFSDNTFFVKPFAGVNYYLSYTPSHTENGAIAKDIDSMRNNSASLEIGAEFRKYINEKSYIFATPKIEQFIVNNGDDYTANLSINNAFFTSVEANNKKKTYGQVIVGGNIDFTEQLSMNVGLGAKQILAGKVDNKNETYLSGQVGLKYKF
;
A
#
# COMPACT_ATOMS: atom_id res chain seq x y z
N MET A 1 -49.54 -99.17 11.91
CA MET A 1 -48.34 -99.68 11.21
C MET A 1 -47.52 -98.46 10.78
N THR A 2 -46.50 -98.07 11.57
CA THR A 2 -45.04 -98.25 11.28
C THR A 2 -44.58 -97.52 10.02
N LYS A 3 -43.47 -96.76 9.92
CA LYS A 3 -42.44 -96.18 10.80
C LYS A 3 -41.43 -95.49 9.84
N LYS A 4 -40.89 -94.33 10.22
CA LYS A 4 -39.54 -93.77 9.94
C LYS A 4 -39.05 -93.32 8.53
N SER A 5 -38.59 -92.06 8.55
CA SER A 5 -37.63 -91.27 7.75
C SER A 5 -36.56 -91.96 6.88
N LYS A 6 -36.16 -91.25 5.80
CA LYS A 6 -34.75 -90.84 5.54
C LYS A 6 -34.67 -89.71 4.49
N ILE A 7 -33.68 -88.85 4.70
CA ILE A 7 -33.26 -87.65 3.96
C ILE A 7 -32.67 -88.01 2.59
N LEU A 8 -32.84 -87.12 1.60
CA LEU A 8 -31.95 -87.01 0.43
C LEU A 8 -31.79 -85.52 0.03
N LEU A 9 -30.56 -85.04 0.19
CA LEU A 9 -29.97 -83.85 -0.43
C LEU A 9 -29.75 -84.11 -1.92
N SER A 10 -29.95 -83.11 -2.79
CA SER A 10 -28.95 -82.72 -3.81
C SER A 10 -29.34 -81.50 -4.66
N ILE A 11 -28.60 -80.41 -4.42
CA ILE A 11 -27.92 -79.54 -5.40
C ILE A 11 -28.80 -78.80 -6.44
N GLY A 12 -29.13 -77.55 -6.11
CA GLY A 12 -29.45 -76.51 -7.08
C GLY A 12 -28.16 -75.77 -7.47
N VAL A 13 -27.86 -75.73 -8.76
CA VAL A 13 -26.73 -74.99 -9.35
C VAL A 13 -27.01 -73.50 -9.22
N ALA A 14 -26.33 -72.84 -8.28
CA ALA A 14 -26.08 -71.40 -8.34
C ALA A 14 -24.69 -71.22 -8.95
N THR A 15 -24.64 -70.82 -10.21
CA THR A 15 -23.43 -70.38 -10.90
C THR A 15 -22.83 -69.19 -10.16
N LEU A 16 -21.72 -69.43 -9.44
CA LEU A 16 -20.75 -68.40 -9.09
C LEU A 16 -20.18 -67.81 -10.38
N LEU A 17 -20.60 -66.60 -10.73
CA LEU A 17 -19.83 -65.72 -11.60
C LEU A 17 -19.06 -64.76 -10.70
N TYR A 18 -17.99 -65.25 -10.09
CA TYR A 18 -16.87 -64.38 -9.71
C TYR A 18 -16.10 -64.12 -11.01
N SER A 19 -16.36 -62.98 -11.65
CA SER A 19 -15.45 -62.46 -12.67
C SER A 19 -14.20 -61.98 -11.94
N SER A 20 -13.12 -62.73 -12.12
CA SER A 20 -11.75 -62.29 -11.91
C SER A 20 -11.54 -60.91 -12.54
N GLY A 21 -11.01 -59.99 -11.73
CA GLY A 21 -10.73 -58.61 -12.11
C GLY A 21 -9.80 -58.53 -13.32
N PHE A 22 -10.34 -57.97 -14.39
CA PHE A 22 -9.55 -57.24 -15.36
C PHE A 22 -9.82 -55.76 -15.08
N SER A 23 -8.78 -54.94 -14.93
CA SER A 23 -8.93 -53.49 -14.86
C SER A 23 -9.68 -53.03 -16.11
N GLN A 24 -10.75 -52.24 -15.94
CA GLN A 24 -11.41 -51.63 -17.09
C GLN A 24 -10.52 -50.47 -17.57
N GLU A 25 -10.09 -50.54 -18.82
CA GLU A 25 -9.32 -49.47 -19.47
C GLU A 25 -10.25 -48.56 -20.28
N ILE A 26 -10.16 -47.25 -20.03
CA ILE A 26 -10.86 -46.18 -20.74
C ILE A 26 -9.80 -45.34 -21.47
N VAL A 27 -9.88 -45.27 -22.79
CA VAL A 27 -8.98 -44.43 -23.59
C VAL A 27 -9.68 -43.14 -23.99
N LEU A 28 -9.10 -42.01 -23.59
CA LEU A 28 -9.59 -40.67 -23.82
C LEU A 28 -8.75 -39.98 -24.91
N TYR A 29 -9.44 -39.53 -25.96
CA TYR A 29 -8.87 -38.87 -27.13
C TYR A 29 -9.36 -37.42 -27.28
N ASP A 30 -10.59 -37.15 -26.85
CA ASP A 30 -11.27 -35.85 -27.03
C ASP A 30 -12.16 -35.55 -25.80
N PRO A 31 -12.23 -34.29 -25.33
CA PRO A 31 -13.06 -33.93 -24.17
C PRO A 31 -14.55 -34.23 -24.34
N LYS A 32 -15.06 -34.34 -25.56
CA LYS A 32 -16.44 -34.78 -25.87
C LYS A 32 -16.76 -36.18 -25.36
N GLN A 33 -15.75 -36.98 -25.03
CA GLN A 33 -15.92 -38.30 -24.43
C GLN A 33 -16.14 -38.23 -22.91
N PHE A 34 -15.80 -37.11 -22.24
CA PHE A 34 -15.94 -37.02 -20.78
C PHE A 34 -17.38 -37.24 -20.30
N PRO A 35 -18.44 -36.72 -20.95
CA PRO A 35 -19.83 -36.99 -20.58
C PRO A 35 -20.24 -38.47 -20.68
N GLU A 36 -19.47 -39.34 -21.34
CA GLU A 36 -19.74 -40.79 -21.37
C GLU A 36 -19.43 -41.43 -20.00
N TYR A 37 -18.39 -40.95 -19.31
CA TYR A 37 -17.83 -41.56 -18.09
C TYR A 37 -18.16 -40.77 -16.83
N PHE A 38 -18.40 -39.48 -16.95
CA PHE A 38 -18.61 -38.57 -15.83
C PHE A 38 -19.95 -37.83 -15.91
N THR A 39 -20.39 -37.27 -14.78
CA THR A 39 -21.58 -36.44 -14.65
C THR A 39 -21.21 -35.10 -14.05
N PHE A 40 -21.63 -34.01 -14.69
CA PHE A 40 -21.52 -32.64 -14.18
C PHE A 40 -22.83 -32.27 -13.48
N ASP A 41 -22.77 -31.79 -12.24
CA ASP A 41 -23.97 -31.48 -11.44
C ASP A 41 -24.41 -30.01 -11.51
N GLY A 42 -23.62 -29.14 -12.17
CA GLY A 42 -23.91 -27.71 -12.31
C GLY A 42 -23.43 -26.84 -11.13
N ASP A 43 -22.96 -27.44 -10.04
CA ASP A 43 -22.46 -26.77 -8.82
C ASP A 43 -20.91 -26.85 -8.73
N ASP A 44 -20.22 -26.73 -9.88
CA ASP A 44 -18.76 -26.83 -10.03
C ASP A 44 -18.15 -28.19 -9.64
N ASN A 45 -18.87 -29.31 -9.84
CA ASN A 45 -18.34 -30.66 -9.57
C ASN A 45 -18.58 -31.64 -10.73
N VAL A 46 -17.58 -32.50 -10.95
CA VAL A 46 -17.60 -33.61 -11.91
C VAL A 46 -17.45 -34.93 -11.15
N TYR A 47 -18.35 -35.89 -11.37
CA TYR A 47 -18.33 -37.19 -10.70
C TYR A 47 -18.19 -38.35 -11.68
N LEU A 48 -17.42 -39.37 -11.32
CA LEU A 48 -17.45 -40.65 -12.04
C LEU A 48 -18.85 -41.29 -11.96
N LYS A 49 -19.39 -41.72 -13.09
CA LYS A 49 -20.69 -42.42 -13.13
C LYS A 49 -20.64 -43.74 -12.37
N ASP A 50 -21.75 -44.08 -11.73
CA ASP A 50 -21.87 -45.29 -10.90
C ASP A 50 -21.57 -46.60 -11.64
N SER A 51 -21.78 -46.66 -12.95
CA SER A 51 -21.50 -47.83 -13.79
C SER A 51 -20.02 -48.21 -13.86
N TYR A 52 -19.11 -47.30 -13.49
CA TYR A 52 -17.67 -47.51 -13.50
C TYR A 52 -17.08 -47.66 -12.10
N LYS A 53 -17.91 -47.67 -11.05
CA LYS A 53 -17.49 -47.88 -9.65
C LYS A 53 -17.41 -49.38 -9.33
N ASN A 54 -16.66 -49.74 -8.28
CA ASN A 54 -16.48 -51.11 -7.75
C ASN A 54 -15.64 -52.07 -8.61
N GLN A 55 -14.65 -51.56 -9.32
CA GLN A 55 -13.65 -52.34 -10.05
C GLN A 55 -12.36 -51.52 -10.20
N ASP A 56 -11.26 -52.16 -10.57
CA ASP A 56 -10.04 -51.44 -10.97
C ASP A 56 -10.30 -50.67 -12.27
N LEU A 57 -9.80 -49.44 -12.35
CA LEU A 57 -10.04 -48.54 -13.48
C LEU A 57 -8.78 -47.82 -13.90
N THR A 58 -8.53 -47.80 -15.21
CA THR A 58 -7.42 -47.06 -15.83
C THR A 58 -7.95 -46.07 -16.85
N PHE A 59 -7.64 -44.78 -16.66
CA PHE A 59 -7.80 -43.74 -17.68
C PHE A 59 -6.49 -43.55 -18.44
N LYS A 60 -6.56 -43.71 -19.75
CA LYS A 60 -5.43 -43.60 -20.66
C LYS A 60 -5.63 -42.42 -21.61
N PHE A 61 -4.73 -41.46 -21.59
CA PHE A 61 -4.80 -40.26 -22.42
C PHE A 61 -3.91 -40.45 -23.65
N SER A 62 -4.41 -40.01 -24.81
CA SER A 62 -3.68 -40.08 -26.09
C SER A 62 -3.34 -38.72 -26.68
N ASN A 63 -3.91 -37.63 -26.13
CA ASN A 63 -3.73 -36.24 -26.54
C ASN A 63 -3.51 -35.36 -25.30
N ASP A 64 -3.13 -34.10 -25.53
CA ASP A 64 -3.10 -33.08 -24.49
C ASP A 64 -4.54 -32.84 -24.03
N LEU A 65 -4.81 -33.16 -22.76
CA LEU A 65 -6.15 -33.16 -22.19
C LEU A 65 -6.10 -32.77 -20.71
N GLY A 66 -6.99 -31.86 -20.31
CA GLY A 66 -7.26 -31.50 -18.93
C GLY A 66 -8.56 -32.10 -18.43
N LEU A 67 -8.51 -32.84 -17.31
CA LEU A 67 -9.68 -33.38 -16.63
C LEU A 67 -9.77 -32.77 -15.22
N PRO A 68 -10.77 -31.91 -14.92
CA PRO A 68 -11.93 -31.59 -15.74
C PRO A 68 -11.80 -30.27 -16.52
N ASP A 69 -10.61 -29.68 -16.66
CA ASP A 69 -10.43 -28.35 -17.29
C ASP A 69 -11.03 -28.25 -18.70
N ASP A 70 -10.97 -29.31 -19.50
CA ASP A 70 -11.52 -29.31 -20.87
C ASP A 70 -13.00 -29.72 -20.91
N TRP A 71 -13.72 -29.66 -19.78
CA TRP A 71 -15.12 -30.08 -19.74
C TRP A 71 -16.00 -29.20 -20.64
N PRO A 72 -16.72 -29.78 -21.64
CA PRO A 72 -17.42 -28.99 -22.66
C PRO A 72 -18.50 -28.02 -22.16
N GLU A 73 -19.05 -28.25 -20.96
CA GLU A 73 -20.14 -27.45 -20.37
C GLU A 73 -19.65 -26.46 -19.29
N GLN A 74 -18.34 -26.35 -19.06
CA GLN A 74 -17.76 -25.38 -18.13
C GLN A 74 -18.02 -23.94 -18.60
N LYS A 75 -18.33 -23.03 -17.67
CA LYS A 75 -18.64 -21.62 -18.00
C LYS A 75 -17.68 -20.60 -17.38
N ASN A 76 -17.18 -20.83 -16.16
CA ASN A 76 -16.39 -19.86 -15.40
C ASN A 76 -15.15 -20.50 -14.75
N GLU A 77 -15.30 -21.22 -13.63
CA GLU A 77 -14.19 -21.81 -12.87
C GLU A 77 -13.99 -23.30 -13.18
N THR A 78 -12.75 -23.79 -13.04
CA THR A 78 -12.47 -25.23 -13.12
C THR A 78 -13.20 -25.99 -12.01
N PRO A 79 -14.04 -26.98 -12.36
CA PRO A 79 -14.79 -27.76 -11.37
C PRO A 79 -13.92 -28.75 -10.61
N ASN A 80 -14.43 -29.30 -9.50
CA ASN A 80 -13.72 -30.34 -8.77
C ASN A 80 -14.01 -31.74 -9.36
N LEU A 81 -12.97 -32.51 -9.64
CA LEU A 81 -13.08 -33.92 -10.04
C LEU A 81 -13.24 -34.84 -8.83
N ASN A 82 -14.31 -35.61 -8.79
CA ASN A 82 -14.62 -36.52 -7.70
C ASN A 82 -14.70 -37.97 -8.19
N ILE A 83 -13.77 -38.82 -7.74
CA ILE A 83 -13.75 -40.26 -8.07
C ILE A 83 -13.65 -41.06 -6.78
N ASP A 84 -14.55 -42.04 -6.62
CA ASP A 84 -14.53 -42.98 -5.50
C ASP A 84 -14.70 -44.42 -6.02
N LEU A 85 -13.65 -45.23 -5.85
CA LEU A 85 -13.60 -46.64 -6.20
C LEU A 85 -13.50 -47.56 -4.96
N GLY A 86 -13.52 -47.01 -3.74
CA GLY A 86 -13.36 -47.78 -2.51
C GLY A 86 -12.03 -48.54 -2.45
N ASP A 87 -12.08 -49.87 -2.30
CA ASP A 87 -10.89 -50.73 -2.11
C ASP A 87 -10.14 -51.11 -3.42
N HIS A 88 -10.51 -50.51 -4.55
CA HIS A 88 -9.95 -50.80 -5.88
C HIS A 88 -8.82 -49.84 -6.26
N THR A 89 -8.20 -50.07 -7.42
CA THR A 89 -7.11 -49.27 -7.98
C THR A 89 -7.63 -48.26 -9.01
N LEU A 90 -7.20 -47.01 -8.91
CA LEU A 90 -7.40 -45.97 -9.93
C LEU A 90 -6.07 -45.65 -10.59
N SER A 91 -6.00 -45.70 -11.92
CA SER A 91 -4.79 -45.34 -12.67
C SER A 91 -5.06 -44.26 -13.71
N PHE A 92 -4.15 -43.30 -13.83
CA PHE A 92 -4.09 -42.32 -14.92
C PHE A 92 -2.77 -42.47 -15.66
N THR A 93 -2.79 -42.53 -16.99
CA THR A 93 -1.59 -42.77 -17.80
C THR A 93 -1.62 -41.95 -19.07
N GLN A 94 -0.53 -41.22 -19.33
CA GLN A 94 -0.23 -40.60 -20.61
C GLN A 94 0.93 -41.37 -21.27
N ASP A 95 0.64 -41.95 -22.43
CA ASP A 95 1.57 -42.82 -23.16
C ASP A 95 2.64 -42.04 -23.91
N ASP A 96 2.31 -40.84 -24.38
CA ASP A 96 3.26 -39.96 -25.04
C ASP A 96 3.92 -39.06 -23.99
N PRO A 97 5.20 -39.30 -23.64
CA PRO A 97 5.86 -38.50 -22.63
C PRO A 97 6.00 -37.04 -23.06
N ASN A 98 5.79 -36.65 -24.32
CA ASN A 98 5.86 -35.23 -24.73
C ASN A 98 4.52 -34.50 -24.63
N LYS A 99 3.47 -35.18 -24.15
CA LYS A 99 2.14 -34.61 -24.01
C LYS A 99 1.81 -34.30 -22.57
N GLU A 100 1.11 -33.20 -22.36
CA GLU A 100 0.73 -32.73 -21.05
C GLU A 100 -0.70 -33.20 -20.74
N THR A 101 -0.89 -33.76 -19.55
CA THR A 101 -2.22 -34.21 -19.12
C THR A 101 -2.47 -33.79 -17.69
N TYR A 102 -3.48 -32.95 -17.52
CA TYR A 102 -3.79 -32.31 -16.26
C TYR A 102 -4.96 -33.02 -15.58
N ILE A 103 -4.78 -33.33 -14.30
CA ILE A 103 -5.87 -33.70 -13.40
C ILE A 103 -6.00 -32.59 -12.38
N THR A 104 -7.09 -31.83 -12.46
CA THR A 104 -7.21 -30.54 -11.77
C THR A 104 -8.30 -30.58 -10.70
N ASN A 105 -8.02 -29.96 -9.55
CA ASN A 105 -8.96 -29.81 -8.41
C ASN A 105 -9.68 -31.12 -8.04
N PHE A 106 -8.98 -32.05 -7.41
CA PHE A 106 -9.47 -33.44 -7.31
C PHE A 106 -9.69 -33.94 -5.89
N ASN A 107 -10.70 -34.80 -5.76
CA ASN A 107 -10.97 -35.65 -4.61
C ASN A 107 -11.02 -37.11 -5.08
N LEU A 108 -9.90 -37.82 -4.91
CA LEU A 108 -9.73 -39.19 -5.39
C LEU A 108 -9.74 -40.15 -4.20
N SER A 109 -10.61 -41.15 -4.24
CA SER A 109 -10.72 -42.19 -3.20
C SER A 109 -10.60 -43.57 -3.83
N ALA A 110 -9.53 -44.28 -3.49
CA ALA A 110 -9.21 -45.61 -3.99
C ALA A 110 -8.17 -46.24 -3.04
N LYS A 111 -8.01 -47.56 -3.02
CA LYS A 111 -6.95 -48.18 -2.21
C LYS A 111 -5.56 -47.72 -2.66
N ASP A 112 -5.34 -47.77 -3.97
CA ASP A 112 -4.11 -47.36 -4.63
C ASP A 112 -4.47 -46.46 -5.84
N ILE A 113 -3.91 -45.25 -5.88
CA ILE A 113 -4.00 -44.29 -6.98
C ILE A 113 -2.64 -44.28 -7.66
N LYS A 114 -2.61 -44.50 -8.97
CA LYS A 114 -1.38 -44.55 -9.76
C LYS A 114 -1.40 -43.53 -10.88
N THR A 115 -0.29 -42.83 -11.07
CA THR A 115 -0.12 -41.91 -12.18
C THR A 115 1.16 -42.21 -12.94
N GLN A 116 1.08 -42.11 -14.26
CA GLN A 116 2.23 -42.19 -15.15
C GLN A 116 2.18 -41.04 -16.16
N ASN A 117 3.17 -40.15 -16.11
CA ASN A 117 3.26 -38.92 -16.91
C ASN A 117 2.01 -38.02 -16.78
N ILE A 118 1.55 -37.79 -15.55
CA ILE A 118 0.36 -36.97 -15.27
C ILE A 118 0.74 -35.79 -14.39
N ILE A 119 0.14 -34.64 -14.69
CA ILE A 119 0.23 -33.42 -13.91
C ILE A 119 -0.99 -33.35 -12.98
N LEU A 120 -0.76 -33.44 -11.68
CA LEU A 120 -1.79 -33.20 -10.66
C LEU A 120 -1.75 -31.72 -10.28
N GLN A 121 -2.78 -30.98 -10.67
CA GLN A 121 -2.86 -29.53 -10.46
C GLN A 121 -3.95 -29.19 -9.43
N ALA A 122 -3.66 -28.24 -8.54
CA ALA A 122 -4.61 -27.79 -7.54
C ALA A 122 -4.61 -26.26 -7.43
N PHE A 123 -5.77 -25.66 -7.70
CA PHE A 123 -6.11 -24.27 -7.42
C PHE A 123 -6.92 -24.13 -6.12
N LYS A 124 -7.57 -25.23 -5.72
CA LYS A 124 -8.36 -25.39 -4.49
C LYS A 124 -7.80 -26.56 -3.66
N PRO A 125 -8.18 -26.71 -2.39
CA PRO A 125 -7.76 -27.85 -1.59
C PRO A 125 -8.21 -29.19 -2.20
N SER A 126 -7.23 -30.05 -2.53
CA SER A 126 -7.42 -31.37 -3.14
C SER A 126 -7.06 -32.49 -2.17
N THR A 127 -7.69 -33.65 -2.32
CA THR A 127 -7.50 -34.79 -1.40
C THR A 127 -7.35 -36.12 -2.15
N ILE A 128 -6.42 -36.95 -1.68
CA ILE A 128 -6.27 -38.35 -2.09
C ILE A 128 -6.48 -39.25 -0.87
N ASN A 129 -7.56 -40.03 -0.89
CA ASN A 129 -7.90 -41.05 0.10
C ASN A 129 -7.40 -42.41 -0.38
N GLY A 130 -6.10 -42.66 -0.24
CA GLY A 130 -5.43 -43.88 -0.70
C GLY A 130 -3.91 -43.74 -0.67
N ASN A 131 -3.20 -44.79 -1.11
CA ASN A 131 -1.79 -44.64 -1.46
C ASN A 131 -1.67 -43.97 -2.83
N LEU A 132 -0.72 -43.05 -3.00
CA LEU A 132 -0.38 -42.45 -4.28
C LEU A 132 0.96 -43.00 -4.78
N GLU A 133 0.99 -43.52 -6.01
CA GLU A 133 2.19 -43.93 -6.73
C GLU A 133 2.32 -43.09 -8.01
N MET A 134 3.35 -42.25 -8.12
CA MET A 134 3.61 -41.41 -9.31
C MET A 134 4.90 -41.83 -10.00
N LYS A 135 4.88 -41.90 -11.33
CA LYS A 135 6.05 -42.23 -12.16
C LYS A 135 6.15 -41.32 -13.37
N GLY A 136 7.28 -40.65 -13.55
CA GLY A 136 7.61 -39.97 -14.80
C GLY A 136 8.46 -40.85 -15.73
N VAL A 137 8.59 -40.43 -16.99
CA VAL A 137 9.51 -41.01 -17.98
C VAL A 137 10.47 -39.91 -18.43
N GLY A 138 11.70 -39.86 -17.89
CA GLY A 138 12.73 -38.89 -18.31
C GLY A 138 13.59 -38.32 -17.17
N GLU A 139 14.60 -37.52 -17.50
CA GLU A 139 15.32 -36.68 -16.54
C GLU A 139 14.41 -35.52 -16.09
N VAL A 140 14.30 -35.30 -14.78
CA VAL A 140 13.41 -34.30 -14.17
C VAL A 140 14.06 -32.91 -14.22
N ILE A 141 14.15 -32.33 -15.41
CA ILE A 141 14.72 -30.98 -15.63
C ILE A 141 13.90 -30.23 -16.71
N GLY A 142 12.64 -29.85 -16.41
CA GLY A 142 11.81 -29.03 -17.32
C GLY A 142 10.29 -29.24 -17.19
N GLU A 143 9.52 -28.46 -17.95
CA GLU A 143 8.05 -28.62 -18.10
C GLU A 143 7.68 -29.79 -19.03
N GLU A 144 8.53 -30.11 -20.01
CA GLU A 144 8.22 -31.11 -21.02
C GLU A 144 8.33 -32.53 -20.46
N GLY A 145 7.17 -33.11 -20.16
CA GLY A 145 7.00 -34.55 -20.13
C GLY A 145 7.41 -35.27 -18.85
N GLY A 146 6.48 -35.42 -17.92
CA GLY A 146 6.72 -36.16 -16.69
C GLY A 146 5.53 -36.17 -15.73
N SER A 147 5.70 -36.84 -14.59
CA SER A 147 4.74 -36.73 -13.49
C SER A 147 5.01 -35.44 -12.71
N MET A 148 3.97 -34.67 -12.38
CA MET A 148 4.12 -33.42 -11.65
C MET A 148 3.00 -33.24 -10.63
N ILE A 149 3.30 -32.57 -9.52
CA ILE A 149 2.32 -31.95 -8.63
C ILE A 149 2.54 -30.44 -8.65
N LEU A 150 1.50 -29.70 -9.02
CA LEU A 150 1.52 -28.25 -9.12
C LEU A 150 0.45 -27.64 -8.20
N LEU A 151 0.90 -26.90 -7.19
CA LEU A 151 0.03 -26.27 -6.19
C LEU A 151 0.06 -24.74 -6.34
N PHE A 152 -1.05 -24.16 -6.80
CA PHE A 152 -1.20 -22.72 -6.92
C PHE A 152 -1.70 -22.10 -5.63
N ASN A 153 -1.08 -21.01 -5.21
CA ASN A 153 -1.49 -20.20 -4.08
C ASN A 153 -1.19 -18.75 -4.45
N ASP A 154 -2.21 -17.90 -4.42
CA ASP A 154 -2.09 -16.49 -4.77
C ASP A 154 -2.75 -15.68 -3.67
N ASP A 155 -2.09 -14.62 -3.23
CA ASP A 155 -2.54 -13.74 -2.15
C ASP A 155 -3.64 -12.76 -2.59
N GLY A 156 -4.12 -12.87 -3.84
CA GLY A 156 -5.34 -12.23 -4.31
C GLY A 156 -5.10 -10.86 -4.96
N SER A 157 -3.98 -10.64 -5.64
CA SER A 157 -3.76 -9.43 -6.44
C SER A 157 -4.58 -9.39 -7.74
N GLY A 158 -5.29 -10.47 -8.10
CA GLY A 158 -6.28 -10.55 -9.18
C GLY A 158 -7.69 -10.88 -8.66
N ASP A 159 -8.68 -10.96 -9.56
CA ASP A 159 -10.10 -11.19 -9.21
C ASP A 159 -10.41 -12.55 -8.54
N ILE A 160 -9.46 -13.50 -8.54
CA ILE A 160 -9.61 -14.86 -7.98
C ILE A 160 -8.44 -15.18 -7.05
N ALA A 161 -8.75 -15.58 -5.80
CA ALA A 161 -7.75 -16.06 -4.84
C ALA A 161 -7.59 -17.58 -4.93
N TYR A 162 -6.37 -18.05 -5.18
CA TYR A 162 -6.04 -19.48 -5.24
C TYR A 162 -5.51 -19.98 -3.89
N ASN A 163 -5.97 -21.17 -3.47
CA ASN A 163 -5.50 -21.83 -2.24
C ASN A 163 -5.37 -23.34 -2.46
N GLY A 164 -4.60 -23.70 -3.48
CA GLY A 164 -4.28 -25.06 -3.86
C GLY A 164 -3.43 -25.76 -2.82
N SER A 165 -3.93 -26.85 -2.27
CA SER A 165 -3.20 -27.70 -1.33
C SER A 165 -3.51 -29.17 -1.59
N LEU A 166 -2.66 -30.07 -1.11
CA LEU A 166 -2.86 -31.51 -1.31
C LEU A 166 -2.69 -32.29 -0.01
N ASN A 167 -3.75 -33.02 0.37
CA ASN A 167 -3.72 -33.99 1.46
C ASN A 167 -3.75 -35.42 0.93
N ILE A 168 -2.77 -36.24 1.28
CA ILE A 168 -2.69 -37.66 0.95
C ILE A 168 -2.89 -38.47 2.25
N ASN A 169 -4.01 -39.18 2.35
CA ASN A 169 -4.39 -39.93 3.54
C ASN A 169 -3.75 -41.34 3.65
N GLY A 170 -2.99 -41.76 2.64
CA GLY A 170 -2.14 -42.97 2.64
C GLY A 170 -0.65 -42.66 2.54
N ASN A 171 0.12 -43.57 1.91
CA ASN A 171 1.53 -43.36 1.61
C ASN A 171 1.72 -42.65 0.25
N LEU A 172 2.85 -41.96 0.08
CA LEU A 172 3.28 -41.39 -1.18
C LEU A 172 4.52 -42.14 -1.68
N THR A 173 4.50 -42.62 -2.91
CA THR A 173 5.68 -43.09 -3.64
C THR A 173 5.78 -42.31 -4.94
N ALA A 174 6.91 -41.66 -5.19
CA ALA A 174 7.12 -40.91 -6.41
C ALA A 174 8.52 -41.15 -6.96
N ASP A 175 8.62 -41.37 -8.26
CA ASP A 175 9.87 -41.47 -8.99
C ASP A 175 9.80 -40.59 -10.23
N ALA A 176 10.89 -39.90 -10.55
CA ALA A 176 10.95 -38.99 -11.69
C ALA A 176 9.77 -37.97 -11.70
N THR A 177 9.53 -37.32 -10.56
CA THR A 177 8.36 -36.43 -10.36
C THR A 177 8.78 -35.01 -9.95
N VAL A 178 8.16 -33.99 -10.56
CA VAL A 178 8.31 -32.58 -10.17
C VAL A 178 7.30 -32.21 -9.09
N PHE A 179 7.73 -31.54 -8.04
CA PHE A 179 6.87 -30.95 -7.00
C PHE A 179 7.02 -29.44 -7.03
N ALA A 180 6.07 -28.73 -7.64
CA ALA A 180 6.09 -27.28 -7.79
C ALA A 180 5.03 -26.63 -6.89
N THR A 181 5.43 -25.59 -6.15
CA THR A 181 4.49 -24.87 -5.28
C THR A 181 4.71 -23.36 -5.25
N TYR A 182 3.58 -22.65 -5.17
CA TYR A 182 3.48 -21.21 -4.89
C TYR A 182 3.32 -20.93 -3.37
N GLY A 183 4.04 -21.64 -2.51
CA GLY A 183 4.04 -21.37 -1.05
C GLY A 183 3.06 -22.19 -0.22
N ASN A 184 2.42 -23.21 -0.79
CA ASN A 184 1.71 -24.26 -0.05
C ASN A 184 2.57 -25.54 0.06
N PHE A 185 2.12 -26.53 0.82
CA PHE A 185 2.85 -27.79 0.98
C PHE A 185 1.94 -29.01 0.89
N ILE A 186 2.54 -30.15 0.56
CA ILE A 186 1.83 -31.44 0.46
C ILE A 186 1.86 -32.12 1.82
N LYS A 187 0.71 -32.58 2.29
CA LYS A 187 0.61 -33.30 3.55
C LYS A 187 0.32 -34.78 3.32
N VAL A 188 1.24 -35.63 3.73
CA VAL A 188 1.14 -37.09 3.65
C VAL A 188 0.96 -37.66 5.05
N LYS A 189 -0.13 -38.39 5.26
CA LYS A 189 -0.41 -39.02 6.56
C LYS A 189 0.47 -40.25 6.81
N GLY A 190 0.84 -40.96 5.75
CA GLY A 190 1.75 -42.11 5.76
C GLY A 190 3.22 -41.72 5.57
N ASN A 191 4.00 -42.69 5.08
CA ASN A 191 5.40 -42.45 4.69
C ASN A 191 5.46 -41.89 3.26
N ALA A 192 6.52 -41.14 2.97
CA ALA A 192 6.86 -40.67 1.62
C ALA A 192 8.16 -41.34 1.16
N ASN A 193 8.15 -41.96 -0.02
CA ASN A 193 9.32 -42.56 -0.66
C ASN A 193 9.53 -41.90 -2.02
N LEU A 194 10.54 -41.04 -2.12
CA LEU A 194 10.74 -40.15 -3.27
C LEU A 194 12.16 -40.31 -3.83
N SER A 195 12.27 -40.50 -5.14
CA SER A 195 13.53 -40.66 -5.86
C SER A 195 13.51 -39.93 -7.20
N ASN A 196 14.69 -39.51 -7.66
CA ASN A 196 14.87 -38.88 -8.97
C ASN A 196 13.95 -37.66 -9.17
N SER A 197 13.64 -36.90 -8.11
CA SER A 197 12.59 -35.87 -8.10
C SER A 197 13.14 -34.47 -7.92
N ASP A 198 12.44 -33.47 -8.46
CA ASP A 198 12.80 -32.06 -8.31
C ASP A 198 11.73 -31.29 -7.54
N PHE A 199 12.15 -30.51 -6.56
CA PHE A 199 11.30 -29.73 -5.68
C PHE A 199 11.47 -28.25 -6.02
N LYS A 200 10.46 -27.68 -6.69
CA LYS A 200 10.50 -26.34 -7.27
C LYS A 200 9.71 -25.35 -6.43
N LEU A 201 10.36 -24.25 -6.06
CA LEU A 201 9.65 -23.06 -5.58
C LEU A 201 9.31 -22.17 -6.75
N VAL A 202 8.03 -21.87 -6.95
CA VAL A 202 7.64 -20.90 -7.98
C VAL A 202 7.65 -19.50 -7.38
N LYS A 203 8.38 -18.60 -8.03
CA LYS A 203 8.70 -17.24 -7.55
C LYS A 203 8.27 -16.21 -8.60
N ARG A 204 7.95 -15.00 -8.16
CA ARG A 204 7.48 -13.91 -9.05
C ARG A 204 8.53 -12.80 -9.24
N SER A 205 9.49 -12.70 -8.32
CA SER A 205 10.53 -11.66 -8.33
C SER A 205 11.91 -12.23 -8.01
N TYR A 206 12.96 -11.45 -8.29
CA TYR A 206 14.32 -11.79 -7.94
C TYR A 206 14.58 -11.66 -6.42
N THR A 207 13.90 -10.72 -5.74
CA THR A 207 13.95 -10.61 -4.27
C THR A 207 13.35 -11.82 -3.57
N ASP A 208 12.32 -12.46 -4.17
CA ASP A 208 11.64 -13.61 -3.58
C ASP A 208 12.42 -14.92 -3.70
N LEU A 209 13.57 -14.94 -4.38
CA LEU A 209 14.42 -16.13 -4.53
C LEU A 209 15.10 -16.60 -3.22
N GLY A 210 14.79 -15.97 -2.09
CA GLY A 210 15.15 -16.48 -0.76
C GLY A 210 14.31 -17.70 -0.36
N ALA A 211 14.95 -18.69 0.28
CA ALA A 211 14.26 -19.83 0.88
C ALA A 211 14.84 -20.17 2.26
N HIS A 212 14.04 -19.96 3.31
CA HIS A 212 14.39 -20.33 4.67
C HIS A 212 13.35 -21.29 5.23
N ASP A 213 13.72 -22.57 5.33
CA ASP A 213 12.85 -23.64 5.83
C ASP A 213 11.47 -23.73 5.16
N VAL A 214 11.44 -23.52 3.84
CA VAL A 214 10.19 -23.61 3.08
C VAL A 214 9.77 -25.08 3.01
N VAL A 215 8.65 -25.41 3.65
CA VAL A 215 8.13 -26.78 3.69
C VAL A 215 7.56 -27.16 2.34
N MET A 216 8.05 -28.26 1.75
CA MET A 216 7.52 -28.81 0.50
C MET A 216 6.56 -29.96 0.77
N ILE A 217 6.98 -30.89 1.63
CA ILE A 217 6.21 -32.08 1.98
C ILE A 217 6.33 -32.35 3.47
N GLN A 218 5.19 -32.59 4.13
CA GLN A 218 5.12 -33.15 5.47
C GLN A 218 4.72 -34.63 5.37
N ALA A 219 5.48 -35.54 5.98
CA ALA A 219 5.18 -36.97 6.00
C ALA A 219 5.53 -37.60 7.35
N LYS A 220 5.04 -38.81 7.63
CA LYS A 220 5.42 -39.56 8.84
C LYS A 220 6.93 -39.86 8.86
N ASN A 221 7.45 -40.39 7.75
CA ASN A 221 8.88 -40.59 7.51
C ASN A 221 9.19 -40.44 6.02
N PHE A 222 10.43 -40.07 5.71
CA PHE A 222 11.00 -40.14 4.36
C PHE A 222 11.92 -41.36 4.19
N ASN A 223 12.17 -41.75 2.93
CA ASN A 223 13.22 -42.70 2.57
C ASN A 223 14.62 -42.18 2.95
N LYS A 224 15.57 -43.10 3.20
CA LYS A 224 16.90 -42.74 3.74
C LYS A 224 17.73 -41.88 2.78
N ASP A 225 17.49 -42.07 1.49
CA ASP A 225 18.14 -41.48 0.34
C ASP A 225 17.44 -40.21 -0.17
N ILE A 226 16.44 -39.68 0.55
CA ILE A 226 15.71 -38.47 0.14
C ILE A 226 16.62 -37.25 -0.09
N LEU A 227 17.76 -37.17 0.59
CA LEU A 227 18.75 -36.10 0.45
C LEU A 227 19.92 -36.46 -0.50
N GLU A 228 19.86 -37.58 -1.22
CA GLU A 228 20.87 -37.97 -2.20
C GLU A 228 20.79 -37.12 -3.47
N LYS A 229 21.86 -37.16 -4.29
CA LYS A 229 22.00 -36.34 -5.51
C LYS A 229 21.01 -36.66 -6.63
N SER A 230 20.14 -37.65 -6.44
CA SER A 230 19.02 -37.91 -7.32
C SER A 230 17.83 -36.98 -7.08
N ASN A 231 17.76 -36.30 -5.93
CA ASN A 231 16.70 -35.34 -5.63
C ASN A 231 17.25 -33.91 -5.61
N PHE A 232 16.53 -32.99 -6.25
CA PHE A 232 16.99 -31.62 -6.49
C PHE A 232 16.05 -30.61 -5.85
N ALA A 233 16.59 -29.44 -5.48
CA ALA A 233 15.78 -28.29 -5.12
C ALA A 233 16.09 -27.17 -6.09
N SER A 234 15.05 -26.61 -6.69
CA SER A 234 15.16 -25.61 -7.75
C SER A 234 14.04 -24.56 -7.65
N ALA A 235 14.02 -23.64 -8.60
CA ALA A 235 13.11 -22.52 -8.66
C ALA A 235 12.64 -22.28 -10.09
N TRP A 236 11.37 -21.92 -10.20
CA TRP A 236 10.79 -21.34 -11.40
C TRP A 236 10.52 -19.87 -11.16
N LEU A 237 10.82 -19.04 -12.15
CA LEU A 237 10.46 -17.63 -12.14
C LEU A 237 9.28 -17.43 -13.10
N LEU A 238 8.17 -16.95 -12.57
CA LEU A 238 6.95 -16.64 -13.32
C LEU A 238 7.10 -15.29 -14.03
N LYS A 239 6.72 -15.26 -15.29
CA LYS A 239 6.80 -14.13 -16.22
C LYS A 239 5.52 -14.02 -17.03
N PHE A 240 5.13 -12.82 -17.43
CA PHE A 240 3.89 -12.59 -18.16
C PHE A 240 4.20 -12.03 -19.55
N ILE A 241 3.44 -12.46 -20.56
CA ILE A 241 3.70 -12.02 -21.93
C ILE A 241 3.49 -10.50 -22.11
N ASN A 242 2.60 -9.89 -21.30
CA ASN A 242 2.40 -8.44 -21.28
C ASN A 242 3.68 -7.64 -20.94
N ASP A 243 4.62 -8.23 -20.20
CA ASP A 243 5.91 -7.60 -19.89
C ASP A 243 6.84 -7.62 -21.11
N TYR A 244 6.65 -8.57 -22.02
CA TYR A 244 7.47 -8.77 -23.21
C TYR A 244 6.84 -8.22 -24.49
N VAL A 245 5.56 -7.83 -24.50
CA VAL A 245 4.90 -7.24 -25.68
C VAL A 245 4.20 -5.92 -25.30
N PRO A 246 4.96 -4.82 -25.12
CA PRO A 246 4.45 -3.56 -24.55
C PRO A 246 3.44 -2.81 -25.44
N ASN A 247 3.26 -3.21 -26.70
CA ASN A 247 2.32 -2.61 -27.65
C ASN A 247 1.15 -3.54 -28.03
N ALA A 248 0.82 -4.52 -27.18
CA ALA A 248 -0.16 -5.56 -27.48
C ALA A 248 -1.64 -5.13 -27.39
N ASN A 249 -2.01 -3.96 -27.89
CA ASN A 249 -3.43 -3.55 -28.03
C ASN A 249 -4.21 -4.43 -29.03
N PHE A 250 -3.55 -5.44 -29.59
CA PHE A 250 -4.02 -6.37 -30.58
C PHE A 250 -4.05 -7.80 -30.05
N ILE A 251 -3.88 -8.07 -28.75
CA ILE A 251 -4.06 -9.41 -28.16
C ILE A 251 -5.15 -9.29 -27.10
N SER A 252 -6.00 -10.30 -26.94
CA SER A 252 -6.98 -10.31 -25.85
C SER A 252 -6.31 -10.17 -24.49
N GLN A 253 -6.99 -9.50 -23.54
CA GLN A 253 -6.45 -9.26 -22.21
C GLN A 253 -6.13 -10.58 -21.47
N ASP A 254 -6.97 -11.59 -21.62
CA ASP A 254 -6.77 -12.92 -21.00
C ASP A 254 -5.49 -13.61 -21.50
N SER A 255 -5.21 -13.53 -22.82
CA SER A 255 -3.99 -14.08 -23.42
C SER A 255 -2.73 -13.29 -22.98
N LEU A 256 -2.88 -12.00 -22.65
CA LEU A 256 -1.78 -11.16 -22.18
C LEU A 256 -1.40 -11.36 -20.71
N GLU A 257 -2.35 -11.84 -19.91
CA GLU A 257 -2.18 -12.12 -18.48
C GLU A 257 -1.78 -13.58 -18.21
N SER A 258 -1.57 -14.37 -19.27
CA SER A 258 -1.06 -15.74 -19.16
C SER A 258 0.38 -15.74 -18.61
N GLY A 259 0.56 -16.45 -17.49
CA GLY A 259 1.84 -16.61 -16.84
C GLY A 259 2.61 -17.81 -17.40
N TYR A 260 3.92 -17.63 -17.56
CA TYR A 260 4.85 -18.64 -18.06
C TYR A 260 6.04 -18.71 -17.13
N ILE A 261 6.68 -19.87 -17.07
CA ILE A 261 7.78 -20.11 -16.14
C ILE A 261 9.09 -20.34 -16.87
N ILE A 262 10.17 -19.92 -16.23
CA ILE A 262 11.53 -20.24 -16.64
C ILE A 262 12.28 -20.90 -15.48
N ASP A 263 13.02 -21.97 -15.78
CA ASP A 263 13.94 -22.58 -14.82
C ASP A 263 15.16 -21.70 -14.62
N VAL A 264 15.36 -21.30 -13.36
CA VAL A 264 16.44 -20.40 -12.97
C VAL A 264 17.50 -21.09 -12.13
N SER A 265 17.44 -22.42 -12.00
CA SER A 265 18.35 -23.22 -11.18
C SER A 265 19.33 -24.04 -12.01
N ASP A 266 18.90 -24.45 -13.20
CA ASP A 266 19.74 -25.16 -14.17
C ASP A 266 19.44 -24.65 -15.59
N SER A 267 20.33 -23.81 -16.11
CA SER A 267 20.22 -23.23 -17.45
C SER A 267 21.56 -23.31 -18.16
N LYS A 268 21.52 -23.60 -19.47
CA LYS A 268 22.70 -23.55 -20.35
C LYS A 268 23.02 -22.13 -20.80
N GLU A 269 22.09 -21.20 -20.60
CA GLU A 269 22.15 -19.85 -21.16
C GLU A 269 22.68 -18.81 -20.16
N PHE A 270 22.50 -19.07 -18.86
CA PHE A 270 22.91 -18.17 -17.79
C PHE A 270 23.28 -18.92 -16.50
N ASP A 271 24.06 -18.28 -15.64
CA ASP A 271 24.47 -18.86 -14.35
C ASP A 271 23.25 -19.07 -13.43
N PRO A 272 23.20 -20.15 -12.62
CA PRO A 272 22.08 -20.40 -11.71
C PRO A 272 21.77 -19.23 -10.79
N LEU A 273 20.50 -18.84 -10.72
CA LEU A 273 20.03 -17.74 -9.89
C LEU A 273 19.80 -18.15 -8.43
N VAL A 274 19.70 -19.45 -8.13
CA VAL A 274 19.50 -19.98 -6.78
C VAL A 274 20.48 -21.09 -6.43
N ASN A 275 20.70 -21.31 -5.13
CA ASN A 275 21.59 -22.36 -4.61
C ASN A 275 20.88 -23.30 -3.61
N TYR A 276 19.62 -23.63 -3.90
CA TYR A 276 18.74 -24.37 -3.00
C TYR A 276 19.24 -25.77 -2.66
N LYS A 277 18.88 -26.21 -1.45
CA LYS A 277 19.20 -27.53 -0.89
C LYS A 277 18.02 -28.07 -0.10
N LEU A 278 17.86 -29.39 -0.17
CA LEU A 278 16.90 -30.13 0.63
C LEU A 278 17.46 -30.41 2.03
N SER A 279 16.56 -30.44 3.01
CA SER A 279 16.86 -30.89 4.37
C SER A 279 15.60 -31.45 5.04
N ILE A 280 15.78 -32.25 6.08
CA ILE A 280 14.67 -32.80 6.86
C ILE A 280 14.59 -32.08 8.21
N LYS A 281 13.39 -31.72 8.64
CA LYS A 281 13.09 -31.17 9.97
C LYS A 281 12.02 -31.95 10.70
N ASP A 282 12.04 -31.90 12.03
CA ASP A 282 10.91 -32.37 12.84
C ASP A 282 9.78 -31.33 12.80
N CYS A 283 8.57 -31.83 12.57
CA CYS A 283 7.34 -31.06 12.41
C CYS A 283 6.24 -31.64 13.31
N GLY A 284 6.51 -31.71 14.61
CA GLY A 284 5.54 -32.15 15.61
C GLY A 284 5.27 -33.65 15.57
N GLY A 285 6.33 -34.46 15.50
CA GLY A 285 6.25 -35.93 15.43
C GLY A 285 6.11 -36.50 14.01
N ASN A 286 5.98 -35.63 13.02
CA ASN A 286 6.18 -35.94 11.60
C ASN A 286 7.51 -35.33 11.12
N GLN A 287 7.99 -35.76 9.95
CA GLN A 287 9.11 -35.13 9.26
C GLN A 287 8.61 -34.14 8.20
N CYS A 288 9.32 -33.04 8.01
CA CYS A 288 9.15 -32.14 6.87
C CYS A 288 10.39 -32.18 5.99
N LEU A 289 10.18 -32.32 4.69
CA LEU A 289 11.18 -32.01 3.67
C LEU A 289 11.09 -30.51 3.37
N VAL A 290 12.18 -29.79 3.62
CA VAL A 290 12.23 -28.34 3.49
C VAL A 290 13.34 -27.91 2.54
N ILE A 291 13.10 -26.82 1.81
CA ILE A 291 14.08 -26.14 0.96
C ILE A 291 14.73 -25.01 1.75
N ASN A 292 16.07 -24.97 1.67
CA ASN A 292 16.91 -23.93 2.23
C ASN A 292 17.88 -23.38 1.17
N GLY A 293 18.16 -22.08 1.19
CA GLY A 293 19.10 -21.43 0.29
C GLY A 293 18.66 -20.02 -0.07
N GLY A 294 19.19 -19.48 -1.16
CA GLY A 294 18.76 -18.17 -1.63
C GLY A 294 19.29 -17.80 -3.00
N ALA A 295 19.01 -16.56 -3.37
CA ALA A 295 19.53 -15.92 -4.56
C ALA A 295 21.07 -15.96 -4.59
N THR A 296 21.64 -16.32 -5.73
CA THR A 296 23.07 -16.21 -6.00
C THR A 296 23.44 -14.78 -6.42
N ASN A 297 24.72 -14.50 -6.64
CA ASN A 297 25.14 -13.22 -7.21
C ASN A 297 24.61 -13.02 -8.64
N ALA A 298 24.36 -14.10 -9.39
CA ALA A 298 23.83 -14.05 -10.75
C ALA A 298 22.43 -13.43 -10.80
N ALA A 299 21.60 -13.66 -9.76
CA ALA A 299 20.28 -13.04 -9.64
C ALA A 299 20.32 -11.50 -9.59
N LYS A 300 21.44 -10.91 -9.16
CA LYS A 300 21.63 -9.45 -9.05
C LYS A 300 22.36 -8.85 -10.25
N ASP A 301 22.93 -9.69 -11.10
CA ASP A 301 23.72 -9.26 -12.23
C ASP A 301 22.82 -8.89 -13.41
N LYS A 302 22.80 -7.62 -13.79
CA LYS A 302 21.96 -7.11 -14.88
C LYS A 302 22.17 -7.88 -16.19
N LEU A 303 23.42 -8.25 -16.51
CA LEU A 303 23.72 -8.99 -17.74
C LEU A 303 23.09 -10.38 -17.73
N THR A 304 23.12 -11.06 -16.59
CA THR A 304 22.42 -12.33 -16.36
C THR A 304 20.91 -12.16 -16.49
N GLN A 305 20.32 -11.11 -15.92
CA GLN A 305 18.88 -10.85 -16.07
C GLN A 305 18.46 -10.60 -17.52
N LEU A 306 19.29 -9.93 -18.33
CA LEU A 306 19.05 -9.80 -19.78
C LEU A 306 19.10 -11.14 -20.51
N LYS A 307 19.98 -12.07 -20.08
CA LYS A 307 20.00 -13.43 -20.63
C LYS A 307 18.76 -14.23 -20.23
N VAL A 308 18.25 -14.04 -19.01
CA VAL A 308 16.96 -14.59 -18.57
C VAL A 308 15.82 -14.07 -19.45
N ASP A 309 15.83 -12.77 -19.79
CA ASP A 309 14.85 -12.20 -20.74
C ASP A 309 14.92 -12.85 -22.12
N VAL A 310 16.13 -13.11 -22.66
CA VAL A 310 16.28 -13.81 -23.95
C VAL A 310 15.74 -15.24 -23.88
N ALA A 311 16.11 -15.97 -22.83
CA ALA A 311 15.65 -17.34 -22.59
C ALA A 311 14.11 -17.41 -22.43
N MET A 312 13.54 -16.40 -21.77
CA MET A 312 12.10 -16.27 -21.61
C MET A 312 11.41 -15.98 -22.94
N ILE A 313 11.94 -15.07 -23.76
CA ILE A 313 11.43 -14.82 -25.11
C ILE A 313 11.50 -16.08 -25.97
N ASP A 314 12.58 -16.85 -25.89
CA ASP A 314 12.70 -18.15 -26.58
C ASP A 314 11.63 -19.16 -26.14
N THR A 315 11.27 -19.15 -24.87
CA THR A 315 10.17 -19.96 -24.33
C THR A 315 8.83 -19.49 -24.93
N LEU A 316 8.56 -18.19 -24.95
CA LEU A 316 7.34 -17.62 -25.54
C LEU A 316 7.22 -17.88 -27.05
N LEU A 317 8.33 -17.88 -27.79
CA LEU A 317 8.35 -18.11 -29.24
C LEU A 317 8.06 -19.56 -29.61
N LYS A 318 8.41 -20.53 -28.75
CA LYS A 318 8.11 -21.95 -28.95
C LYS A 318 6.64 -22.29 -28.74
N GLN A 319 5.93 -21.47 -27.97
CA GLN A 319 4.52 -21.70 -27.67
C GLN A 319 3.66 -21.52 -28.95
N THR A 320 2.90 -22.57 -29.27
CA THR A 320 2.03 -22.62 -30.45
C THR A 320 0.60 -22.25 -30.08
N TYR A 321 0.28 -20.96 -30.12
CA TYR A 321 -1.11 -20.49 -30.05
C TYR A 321 -1.81 -20.67 -31.39
N HIS A 322 -2.21 -21.90 -31.71
CA HIS A 322 -2.75 -22.26 -33.03
C HIS A 322 -4.19 -22.78 -33.06
N ASP A 323 -4.88 -22.85 -31.92
CA ASP A 323 -6.20 -23.49 -31.90
C ASP A 323 -7.37 -22.55 -32.20
N ASP A 324 -7.17 -21.23 -32.14
CA ASP A 324 -8.18 -20.23 -32.51
C ASP A 324 -7.77 -19.46 -33.78
N GLU A 325 -8.37 -19.81 -34.92
CA GLU A 325 -8.16 -19.12 -36.21
C GLU A 325 -8.44 -17.61 -36.12
N SER A 326 -9.27 -17.16 -35.16
CA SER A 326 -9.62 -15.75 -35.02
C SER A 326 -8.50 -14.88 -34.42
N GLN A 327 -7.52 -15.49 -33.73
CA GLN A 327 -6.41 -14.80 -33.06
C GLN A 327 -5.06 -14.95 -33.79
N LYS A 328 -5.05 -15.65 -34.93
CA LYS A 328 -3.82 -15.99 -35.66
C LYS A 328 -3.00 -14.76 -36.08
N ASP A 329 -3.66 -13.74 -36.62
CA ASP A 329 -2.99 -12.51 -37.08
C ASP A 329 -2.42 -11.67 -35.91
N GLU A 330 -3.02 -11.79 -34.73
CA GLU A 330 -2.60 -11.12 -33.50
C GLU A 330 -1.31 -11.75 -32.96
N TRP A 331 -1.29 -13.08 -32.91
CA TRP A 331 -0.12 -13.86 -32.47
C TRP A 331 1.08 -13.75 -33.41
N GLU A 332 0.89 -13.70 -34.72
CA GLU A 332 1.99 -13.46 -35.67
C GLU A 332 2.66 -12.09 -35.44
N LYS A 333 1.89 -11.06 -35.10
CA LYS A 333 2.45 -9.74 -34.73
C LYS A 333 3.21 -9.80 -33.40
N ALA A 334 2.68 -10.53 -32.42
CA ALA A 334 3.34 -10.73 -31.13
C ALA A 334 4.71 -11.41 -31.32
N LYS A 335 4.75 -12.51 -32.09
CA LYS A 335 5.98 -13.23 -32.42
C LYS A 335 7.00 -12.34 -33.13
N ALA A 336 6.57 -11.55 -34.11
CA ALA A 336 7.46 -10.62 -34.80
C ALA A 336 8.08 -9.57 -33.86
N GLU A 337 7.32 -9.07 -32.89
CA GLU A 337 7.82 -8.12 -31.88
C GLU A 337 8.76 -8.80 -30.87
N LEU A 338 8.44 -10.02 -30.43
CA LEU A 338 9.30 -10.84 -29.57
C LEU A 338 10.64 -11.13 -30.23
N GLU A 339 10.65 -11.56 -31.50
CA GLU A 339 11.88 -11.81 -32.27
C GLU A 339 12.74 -10.54 -32.40
N LYS A 340 12.11 -9.40 -32.68
CA LYS A 340 12.80 -8.12 -32.74
C LYS A 340 13.41 -7.74 -31.39
N GLN A 341 12.66 -7.88 -30.30
CA GLN A 341 13.17 -7.62 -28.96
C GLN A 341 14.32 -8.54 -28.60
N LYS A 342 14.21 -9.83 -28.88
CA LYS A 342 15.29 -10.80 -28.68
C LYS A 342 16.58 -10.36 -29.36
N GLN A 343 16.50 -9.98 -30.64
CA GLN A 343 17.66 -9.53 -31.42
C GLN A 343 18.31 -8.27 -30.82
N GLU A 344 17.52 -7.27 -30.42
CA GLU A 344 18.04 -6.04 -29.83
C GLU A 344 18.59 -6.24 -28.41
N ILE A 345 17.97 -7.10 -27.58
CA ILE A 345 18.52 -7.47 -26.27
C ILE A 345 19.83 -8.23 -26.45
N GLN A 346 19.91 -9.17 -27.39
CA GLN A 346 21.15 -9.90 -27.68
C GLN A 346 22.28 -8.94 -28.09
N LYS A 347 21.97 -7.94 -28.91
CA LYS A 347 22.93 -6.90 -29.27
C LYS A 347 23.38 -6.08 -28.06
N LEU A 348 22.47 -5.73 -27.15
CA LEU A 348 22.83 -5.06 -25.88
C LEU A 348 23.74 -5.93 -25.01
N ILE A 349 23.49 -7.24 -24.95
CA ILE A 349 24.34 -8.21 -24.25
C ILE A 349 25.74 -8.23 -24.86
N ASP A 350 25.85 -8.32 -26.18
CA ASP A 350 27.13 -8.38 -26.90
C ASP A 350 27.94 -7.06 -26.74
N GLU A 351 27.25 -5.91 -26.80
CA GLU A 351 27.82 -4.59 -26.52
C GLU A 351 28.32 -4.50 -25.06
N ALA A 352 27.54 -4.99 -24.09
CA ALA A 352 27.90 -4.97 -22.68
C ALA A 352 29.11 -5.87 -22.38
N GLN A 353 29.17 -7.07 -22.98
CA GLN A 353 30.32 -7.97 -22.86
C GLN A 353 31.61 -7.32 -23.37
N SER A 354 31.52 -6.57 -24.47
CA SER A 354 32.65 -5.83 -25.04
C SER A 354 33.09 -4.63 -24.20
N ASN A 355 32.20 -4.09 -23.35
CA ASN A 355 32.41 -2.89 -22.54
C ASN A 355 32.55 -3.19 -21.03
N GLY A 356 33.00 -4.40 -20.67
CA GLY A 356 33.28 -4.76 -19.27
C GLY A 356 32.03 -5.02 -18.41
N GLY A 357 30.95 -5.49 -19.04
CA GLY A 357 29.70 -5.88 -18.36
C GLY A 357 28.70 -4.75 -18.14
N LYS A 358 28.98 -3.53 -18.62
CA LYS A 358 28.09 -2.37 -18.43
C LYS A 358 27.00 -2.33 -19.49
N ILE A 359 25.74 -2.27 -19.04
CA ILE A 359 24.56 -2.14 -19.90
C ILE A 359 24.21 -0.67 -20.09
N ASP A 360 23.83 -0.30 -21.31
CA ASP A 360 23.21 0.99 -21.60
C ASP A 360 21.73 0.94 -21.20
N ASP A 361 21.45 1.31 -19.95
CA ASP A 361 20.10 1.30 -19.39
C ASP A 361 19.14 2.22 -20.18
N SER A 362 19.63 3.28 -20.83
CA SER A 362 18.76 4.14 -21.66
C SER A 362 18.29 3.40 -22.91
N LYS A 363 19.20 2.75 -23.64
CA LYS A 363 18.83 1.93 -24.80
C LYS A 363 17.92 0.76 -24.41
N TYR A 364 18.18 0.14 -23.25
CA TYR A 364 17.31 -0.91 -22.73
C TYR A 364 15.88 -0.41 -22.50
N LEU A 365 15.72 0.74 -21.81
CA LEU A 365 14.38 1.32 -21.59
C LEU A 365 13.68 1.75 -22.89
N ASP A 366 14.42 2.28 -23.87
CA ASP A 366 13.87 2.62 -25.18
C ASP A 366 13.33 1.40 -25.93
N LEU A 367 13.88 0.21 -25.65
CA LEU A 367 13.45 -1.05 -26.23
C LEU A 367 12.22 -1.61 -25.51
N VAL A 368 12.28 -1.74 -24.18
CA VAL A 368 11.28 -2.50 -23.40
C VAL A 368 10.13 -1.64 -22.88
N ALA A 369 10.32 -0.32 -22.79
CA ALA A 369 9.32 0.63 -22.32
C ALA A 369 9.32 1.91 -23.18
N PRO A 370 9.08 1.80 -24.50
CA PRO A 370 9.23 2.92 -25.46
C PRO A 370 8.27 4.09 -25.22
N ASN A 371 7.19 3.87 -24.47
CA ASN A 371 6.12 4.85 -24.23
C ASN A 371 6.30 5.66 -22.94
N LEU A 372 7.42 5.49 -22.21
CA LEU A 372 7.70 6.28 -21.02
C LEU A 372 7.89 7.75 -21.37
N ASN A 373 7.24 8.64 -20.62
CA ASN A 373 7.51 10.06 -20.75
C ASN A 373 8.94 10.38 -20.23
N PRO A 374 9.55 11.52 -20.63
CA PRO A 374 10.93 11.84 -20.27
C PRO A 374 11.21 11.91 -18.77
N ASN A 375 10.24 12.38 -17.96
CA ASN A 375 10.40 12.49 -16.51
C ASN A 375 10.43 11.11 -15.85
N ASP A 376 9.48 10.25 -16.23
CA ASP A 376 9.42 8.87 -15.74
C ASP A 376 10.66 8.08 -16.16
N LYS A 377 11.09 8.23 -17.42
CA LYS A 377 12.33 7.61 -17.90
C LYS A 377 13.54 8.07 -17.07
N ALA A 378 13.65 9.35 -16.74
CA ALA A 378 14.74 9.85 -15.91
C ALA A 378 14.73 9.25 -14.50
N SER A 379 13.57 9.16 -13.85
CA SER A 379 13.42 8.54 -12.51
C SER A 379 13.77 7.05 -12.53
N VAL A 380 13.31 6.31 -13.55
CA VAL A 380 13.64 4.89 -13.71
C VAL A 380 15.15 4.71 -13.94
N LEU A 381 15.77 5.53 -14.78
CA LEU A 381 17.23 5.51 -14.98
C LEU A 381 17.99 5.82 -13.70
N ALA A 382 17.53 6.79 -12.91
CA ALA A 382 18.16 7.14 -11.63
C ALA A 382 18.17 5.93 -10.68
N LEU A 383 17.05 5.24 -10.51
CA LEU A 383 16.97 4.03 -9.68
C LEU A 383 17.79 2.88 -10.24
N ARG A 384 17.71 2.64 -11.55
CA ARG A 384 18.50 1.60 -12.22
C ARG A 384 20.01 1.84 -12.07
N SER A 385 20.45 3.09 -12.02
CA SER A 385 21.87 3.42 -11.86
C SER A 385 22.48 3.02 -10.51
N ILE A 386 21.64 2.76 -9.50
CA ILE A 386 22.07 2.43 -8.13
C ILE A 386 21.68 1.03 -7.68
N THR A 387 21.14 0.18 -8.56
CA THR A 387 20.64 -1.18 -8.21
C THR A 387 21.62 -2.00 -7.39
N ASP A 388 22.90 -1.96 -7.73
CA ASP A 388 23.94 -2.76 -7.09
C ASP A 388 24.17 -2.35 -5.62
N GLN A 389 23.73 -1.15 -5.24
CA GLN A 389 23.84 -0.58 -3.90
C GLN A 389 22.57 -0.78 -3.06
N LEU A 390 21.47 -1.26 -3.67
CA LEU A 390 20.17 -1.40 -3.03
C LEU A 390 19.90 -2.83 -2.48
N GLY A 391 20.90 -3.70 -2.44
CA GLY A 391 20.72 -5.03 -1.84
C GLY A 391 19.81 -5.95 -2.65
N SER A 392 18.71 -6.43 -2.06
CA SER A 392 17.78 -7.36 -2.74
C SER A 392 16.83 -6.64 -3.70
N ILE A 393 16.23 -5.51 -3.29
CA ILE A 393 15.32 -4.73 -4.15
C ILE A 393 16.03 -4.20 -5.40
N GLY A 394 17.35 -4.01 -5.32
CA GLY A 394 18.19 -3.71 -6.48
C GLY A 394 18.07 -4.73 -7.62
N ALA A 395 17.92 -6.02 -7.30
CA ALA A 395 17.74 -7.07 -8.29
C ALA A 395 16.41 -6.94 -9.03
N ASP A 396 15.33 -6.61 -8.31
CA ASP A 396 14.03 -6.39 -8.95
C ASP A 396 14.05 -5.12 -9.78
N LEU A 397 14.60 -4.01 -9.29
CA LEU A 397 14.72 -2.75 -10.04
C LEU A 397 15.57 -2.87 -11.31
N ALA A 398 16.55 -3.77 -11.31
CA ALA A 398 17.37 -4.11 -12.47
C ALA A 398 16.60 -4.89 -13.54
N SER A 399 15.58 -5.65 -13.14
CA SER A 399 14.80 -6.49 -14.04
C SER A 399 13.87 -5.68 -14.94
N ARG A 400 13.27 -6.36 -15.92
CA ARG A 400 12.23 -5.80 -16.79
C ARG A 400 11.02 -5.33 -15.99
N GLU A 401 10.54 -6.16 -15.06
CA GLU A 401 9.39 -5.86 -14.19
C GLU A 401 9.72 -4.71 -13.21
N GLY A 402 11.01 -4.53 -12.91
CA GLY A 402 11.56 -3.43 -12.14
C GLY A 402 11.18 -2.04 -12.64
N ILE A 403 10.83 -1.90 -13.93
CA ILE A 403 10.35 -0.64 -14.50
C ILE A 403 9.01 -0.24 -13.87
N LYS A 404 8.07 -1.19 -13.74
CA LYS A 404 6.78 -0.94 -13.06
C LYS A 404 6.99 -0.60 -11.59
N LEU A 405 7.88 -1.32 -10.91
CA LEU A 405 8.26 -1.03 -9.52
C LEU A 405 8.82 0.39 -9.37
N ALA A 406 9.76 0.79 -10.23
CA ALA A 406 10.35 2.12 -10.22
C ALA A 406 9.32 3.25 -10.42
N LEU A 407 8.34 3.03 -11.31
CA LEU A 407 7.23 3.97 -11.53
C LEU A 407 6.32 4.07 -10.30
N ASN A 408 6.05 2.96 -9.62
CA ASN A 408 5.26 2.96 -8.39
C ASN A 408 6.00 3.70 -7.26
N ILE A 409 7.31 3.47 -7.08
CA ILE A 409 8.13 4.21 -6.11
C ILE A 409 8.11 5.72 -6.42
N LYS A 410 8.22 6.09 -7.70
CA LYS A 410 8.12 7.49 -8.13
C LYS A 410 6.75 8.07 -7.77
N LYS A 411 5.67 7.36 -8.10
CA LYS A 411 4.30 7.80 -7.81
C LYS A 411 4.08 8.00 -6.31
N ASP A 412 4.49 7.06 -5.47
CA ASP A 412 4.37 7.16 -4.01
C ASP A 412 5.17 8.35 -3.46
N THR A 413 6.36 8.58 -4.03
CA THR A 413 7.19 9.76 -3.70
C THR A 413 6.52 11.06 -4.14
N ASP A 414 5.89 11.09 -5.31
CA ASP A 414 5.16 12.26 -5.80
C ASP A 414 3.93 12.55 -4.92
N ASP A 415 3.19 11.53 -4.50
CA ASP A 415 2.01 11.67 -3.63
C ASP A 415 2.41 12.11 -2.20
N THR A 416 3.57 11.63 -1.72
CA THR A 416 4.21 12.15 -0.50
C THR A 416 4.56 13.63 -0.67
N GLY A 417 5.21 14.02 -1.78
CA GLY A 417 5.58 15.41 -2.08
C GLY A 417 4.38 16.37 -2.17
N LYS A 418 3.26 15.93 -2.76
CA LYS A 418 1.99 16.70 -2.76
C LYS A 418 1.48 16.92 -1.34
N SER A 419 1.55 15.90 -0.49
CA SER A 419 1.11 15.96 0.90
C SER A 419 2.00 16.90 1.72
N VAL A 420 3.33 16.76 1.61
CA VAL A 420 4.32 17.63 2.28
C VAL A 420 4.15 19.10 1.84
N SER A 421 4.04 19.36 0.54
CA SER A 421 3.87 20.73 0.01
C SER A 421 2.57 21.40 0.51
N SER A 422 1.53 20.62 0.81
CA SER A 422 0.30 21.11 1.42
C SER A 422 0.41 21.31 2.93
N LEU A 423 0.95 20.32 3.66
CA LEU A 423 1.01 20.30 5.12
C LEU A 423 2.05 21.27 5.70
N ASN A 424 3.17 21.48 5.00
CA ASN A 424 4.19 22.44 5.40
C ASN A 424 3.91 23.85 4.85
N SER A 425 2.83 24.04 4.08
CA SER A 425 2.45 25.37 3.62
C SER A 425 2.01 26.26 4.79
N SER A 426 2.31 27.54 4.69
CA SER A 426 1.90 28.52 5.70
C SER A 426 0.38 28.72 5.78
N SER A 427 -0.35 28.25 4.75
CA SER A 427 -1.81 28.41 4.62
C SER A 427 -2.63 27.22 5.11
N SER A 428 -2.00 26.07 5.40
CA SER A 428 -2.69 24.81 5.74
C SER A 428 -1.95 23.89 6.73
N SER A 429 -0.94 24.42 7.43
CA SER A 429 -0.18 23.67 8.42
C SER A 429 -0.83 23.64 9.81
N VAL A 430 -0.27 22.78 10.69
CA VAL A 430 -0.47 22.75 12.15
C VAL A 430 -0.56 24.16 12.77
N ASN A 431 0.25 25.09 12.27
CA ASN A 431 0.31 26.48 12.71
C ASN A 431 -1.06 27.18 12.63
N THR A 432 -1.96 26.77 11.73
CA THR A 432 -3.29 27.37 11.55
C THR A 432 -4.15 27.22 12.80
N THR A 433 -4.30 26.00 13.34
CA THR A 433 -5.09 25.76 14.56
C THR A 433 -4.52 26.48 15.77
N MET A 434 -3.19 26.49 15.91
CA MET A 434 -2.51 27.22 16.98
C MET A 434 -2.70 28.73 16.86
N ASN A 435 -2.64 29.29 15.65
CA ASN A 435 -2.93 30.70 15.41
C ASN A 435 -4.37 31.06 15.74
N VAL A 436 -5.35 30.20 15.41
CA VAL A 436 -6.75 30.40 15.82
C VAL A 436 -6.88 30.43 17.35
N ALA A 437 -6.22 29.53 18.08
CA ALA A 437 -6.19 29.57 19.55
C ALA A 437 -5.53 30.86 20.10
N ASN A 438 -4.38 31.27 19.53
CA ASN A 438 -3.73 32.52 19.92
C ASN A 438 -4.62 33.75 19.59
N ASP A 439 -5.36 33.74 18.48
CA ASP A 439 -6.30 34.81 18.11
C ASP A 439 -7.48 34.89 19.08
N VAL A 440 -8.05 33.74 19.51
CA VAL A 440 -9.08 33.69 20.57
C VAL A 440 -8.52 34.30 21.86
N SER A 441 -7.29 33.91 22.24
CA SER A 441 -6.61 34.40 23.43
C SER A 441 -6.40 35.92 23.41
N ILE A 442 -5.88 36.45 22.30
CA ILE A 442 -5.63 37.90 22.14
C ILE A 442 -6.95 38.67 22.05
N GLY A 443 -7.92 38.17 21.29
CA GLY A 443 -9.26 38.77 21.16
C GLY A 443 -9.98 38.91 22.50
N GLN A 444 -9.87 37.89 23.37
CA GLN A 444 -10.34 37.99 24.76
C GLN A 444 -9.71 39.18 25.48
N ARG A 445 -8.40 39.41 25.34
CA ARG A 445 -7.70 40.51 26.03
C ARG A 445 -8.14 41.87 25.52
N VAL A 446 -8.28 42.01 24.20
CA VAL A 446 -8.75 43.26 23.57
C VAL A 446 -10.19 43.58 23.98
N ALA A 447 -11.08 42.59 23.99
CA ALA A 447 -12.44 42.79 24.47
C ALA A 447 -12.48 43.19 25.96
N MET A 448 -11.64 42.60 26.81
CA MET A 448 -11.58 42.98 28.23
C MET A 448 -11.14 44.44 28.45
N LEU A 449 -10.13 44.88 27.72
CA LEU A 449 -9.59 46.25 27.82
C LEU A 449 -10.61 47.31 27.47
N ASN A 450 -11.45 47.00 26.50
CA ASN A 450 -12.48 47.90 26.01
C ASN A 450 -13.81 47.74 26.78
N ASN A 451 -13.83 47.06 27.94
CA ASN A 451 -15.02 46.94 28.76
C ASN A 451 -15.38 48.30 29.38
N PRO A 452 -16.51 48.92 28.98
CA PRO A 452 -16.88 50.25 29.45
C PRO A 452 -17.21 50.26 30.95
N PHE A 453 -17.59 49.10 31.52
CA PHE A 453 -17.90 48.93 32.93
C PHE A 453 -16.64 48.91 33.83
N GLY A 454 -15.43 48.69 33.28
CA GLY A 454 -14.20 48.65 34.07
C GLY A 454 -13.94 49.96 34.85
N ASN A 455 -13.73 49.86 36.16
CA ASN A 455 -13.56 50.94 37.14
C ASN A 455 -14.56 52.12 37.01
N TYR A 456 -15.85 51.83 37.17
CA TYR A 456 -16.89 52.87 37.26
C TYR A 456 -16.61 53.92 38.36
N ALA A 457 -15.95 53.51 39.46
CA ALA A 457 -15.59 54.39 40.58
C ALA A 457 -14.42 55.35 40.29
N SER A 458 -13.39 54.95 39.53
CA SER A 458 -12.28 55.85 39.15
C SER A 458 -12.73 56.86 38.09
N LYS A 459 -13.57 56.41 37.13
CA LYS A 459 -14.16 57.23 36.06
C LYS A 459 -15.08 58.34 36.59
N MET A 460 -15.80 58.12 37.70
CA MET A 460 -16.58 59.18 38.38
C MET A 460 -15.73 60.16 39.19
N SER A 461 -14.55 59.75 39.67
CA SER A 461 -13.70 60.59 40.53
C SER A 461 -13.01 61.75 39.77
N GLY A 462 -12.86 61.63 38.45
CA GLY A 462 -12.35 62.69 37.57
C GLY A 462 -13.41 63.66 37.04
N LEU A 463 -14.70 63.35 37.20
CA LEU A 463 -15.80 64.21 36.74
C LEU A 463 -16.04 65.35 37.74
N LYS A 464 -15.31 66.46 37.57
CA LYS A 464 -15.77 67.74 38.12
C LYS A 464 -17.02 68.16 37.36
N PHE A 465 -18.18 68.02 38.00
CA PHE A 465 -19.46 68.50 37.48
C PHE A 465 -19.41 70.02 37.26
N ALA A 466 -19.12 70.45 36.03
CA ALA A 466 -19.45 71.79 35.53
C ALA A 466 -19.48 71.85 33.99
N ALA A 467 -20.65 72.26 33.47
CA ALA A 467 -20.94 72.93 32.18
C ALA A 467 -20.98 72.13 30.85
N LEU A 468 -22.22 72.03 30.33
CA LEU A 468 -22.71 72.35 28.98
C LEU A 468 -21.80 72.08 27.75
N GLU A 469 -22.32 71.25 26.83
CA GLU A 469 -22.00 71.16 25.40
C GLU A 469 -20.53 70.91 24.99
N SER A 470 -19.96 69.74 25.33
CA SER A 470 -18.82 69.22 24.55
C SER A 470 -19.04 67.76 24.16
N ASP A 471 -18.89 67.49 22.86
CA ASP A 471 -19.11 66.23 22.16
C ASP A 471 -17.95 65.22 22.40
N ILE A 472 -17.38 65.22 23.62
CA ILE A 472 -16.26 64.36 24.00
C ILE A 472 -16.82 63.11 24.66
N ARG A 473 -16.97 62.05 23.87
CA ARG A 473 -17.30 60.72 24.39
C ARG A 473 -16.10 60.15 25.16
N PRO A 474 -16.28 59.59 26.37
CA PRO A 474 -15.18 59.08 27.18
C PRO A 474 -14.46 57.91 26.50
N SER A 475 -13.13 57.86 26.62
CA SER A 475 -12.30 56.72 26.21
C SER A 475 -12.55 55.53 27.15
N TYR A 476 -12.84 54.35 26.60
CA TYR A 476 -13.38 53.20 27.33
C TYR A 476 -12.32 52.21 27.85
N VAL A 477 -11.14 52.71 28.20
CA VAL A 477 -9.98 51.88 28.56
C VAL A 477 -9.90 51.68 30.08
N ASN A 478 -9.67 50.43 30.52
CA ASN A 478 -9.62 50.00 31.93
C ASN A 478 -8.24 50.22 32.58
N ASP A 479 -8.14 50.67 33.84
CA ASP A 479 -6.92 51.15 34.55
C ASP A 479 -5.97 50.05 35.07
N TYR A 480 -5.86 48.88 34.43
CA TYR A 480 -4.88 47.87 34.88
C TYR A 480 -3.51 48.12 34.24
N THR A 481 -2.45 48.19 35.07
CA THR A 481 -1.10 48.46 34.57
C THR A 481 -0.49 47.25 33.88
N GLN A 482 -0.62 46.04 34.46
CA GLN A 482 0.01 44.82 33.93
C GLN A 482 -0.88 43.60 34.15
N SER A 483 -0.71 42.57 33.33
CA SER A 483 -1.32 41.28 33.57
C SER A 483 -0.47 40.12 33.09
N VAL A 484 -0.63 38.98 33.76
CA VAL A 484 -0.11 37.68 33.31
C VAL A 484 -1.29 36.76 33.05
N TRP A 485 -1.18 35.92 32.04
CA TRP A 485 -2.22 34.96 31.70
C TRP A 485 -1.65 33.64 31.20
N ALA A 486 -2.44 32.59 31.35
CA ALA A 486 -2.12 31.26 30.87
C ALA A 486 -3.38 30.58 30.33
N ASN A 487 -3.29 29.95 29.17
CA ASN A 487 -4.37 29.20 28.54
C ASN A 487 -3.90 27.79 28.22
N ALA A 488 -4.77 26.80 28.42
CA ALA A 488 -4.64 25.47 27.84
C ALA A 488 -5.63 25.35 26.68
N PHE A 489 -5.20 24.73 25.59
CA PHE A 489 -6.04 24.55 24.41
C PHE A 489 -5.89 23.16 23.79
N GLY A 490 -6.95 22.73 23.13
CA GLY A 490 -6.99 21.55 22.27
C GLY A 490 -7.57 21.92 20.92
N GLY A 491 -7.22 21.18 19.89
CA GLY A 491 -7.70 21.43 18.54
C GLY A 491 -7.57 20.25 17.61
N ALA A 492 -8.19 20.40 16.44
CA ALA A 492 -8.17 19.41 15.38
C ALA A 492 -7.90 20.08 14.03
N ASN A 493 -7.01 19.49 13.24
CA ASN A 493 -6.82 19.77 11.82
C ASN A 493 -7.48 18.63 11.06
N ILE A 494 -8.56 18.91 10.33
CA ILE A 494 -9.29 17.91 9.55
C ILE A 494 -9.04 18.20 8.08
N ILE A 495 -8.33 17.30 7.40
CA ILE A 495 -7.98 17.40 5.98
C ILE A 495 -8.52 16.14 5.30
N ASP A 496 -9.47 16.33 4.39
CA ASP A 496 -10.11 15.25 3.59
C ASP A 496 -10.73 14.09 4.40
N GLY A 497 -11.14 14.35 5.64
CA GLY A 497 -11.76 13.36 6.53
C GLY A 497 -10.78 12.71 7.50
N ASP A 498 -9.46 12.79 7.25
CA ASP A 498 -8.45 12.45 8.24
C ASP A 498 -8.27 13.58 9.25
N SER A 499 -8.11 13.20 10.52
CA SER A 499 -8.02 14.15 11.63
C SER A 499 -6.66 14.08 12.31
N GLY A 500 -6.03 15.23 12.45
CA GLY A 500 -4.86 15.47 13.28
C GLY A 500 -5.23 16.20 14.55
N ALA A 501 -4.82 15.68 15.71
CA ALA A 501 -5.07 16.31 17.00
C ALA A 501 -3.91 17.23 17.42
N MET A 502 -4.25 18.30 18.13
CA MET A 502 -3.31 19.23 18.74
C MET A 502 -3.73 19.52 20.18
N TYR A 503 -2.77 19.66 21.08
CA TYR A 503 -2.99 20.21 22.40
C TYR A 503 -1.76 20.99 22.86
N GLY A 504 -1.98 22.01 23.69
CA GLY A 504 -0.92 22.92 24.06
C GLY A 504 -1.30 23.87 25.17
N ALA A 505 -0.33 24.71 25.51
CA ALA A 505 -0.48 25.77 26.47
C ALA A 505 0.20 27.05 25.98
N THR A 506 -0.41 28.18 26.32
CA THR A 506 0.12 29.51 26.06
C THR A 506 0.25 30.25 27.37
N ILE A 507 1.39 30.89 27.59
CA ILE A 507 1.60 31.86 28.65
C ILE A 507 1.86 33.23 28.03
N GLY A 508 1.36 34.28 28.65
CA GLY A 508 1.60 35.63 28.15
C GLY A 508 1.54 36.67 29.22
N LEU A 509 2.09 37.83 28.88
CA LEU A 509 2.06 39.02 29.70
C LEU A 509 1.70 40.21 28.82
N ASP A 510 0.86 41.09 29.35
CA ASP A 510 0.52 42.33 28.69
C ASP A 510 0.55 43.51 29.65
N LYS A 511 0.87 44.67 29.08
CA LYS A 511 0.98 45.95 29.76
C LYS A 511 0.22 47.00 28.95
N GLN A 512 -0.57 47.79 29.66
CA GLN A 512 -1.10 49.01 29.11
C GLN A 512 0.00 50.08 29.16
N ALA A 513 0.53 50.45 28.00
CA ALA A 513 1.63 51.40 27.91
C ALA A 513 1.16 52.85 28.16
N ASN A 514 -0.07 53.15 27.77
CA ASN A 514 -0.82 54.37 28.03
C ASN A 514 -2.32 54.08 27.82
N ASP A 515 -3.18 55.09 27.98
CA ASP A 515 -4.64 55.00 27.84
C ASP A 515 -5.13 54.53 26.46
N GLN A 516 -4.25 54.35 25.48
CA GLN A 516 -4.58 54.02 24.09
C GLN A 516 -3.84 52.78 23.56
N VAL A 517 -2.83 52.26 24.26
CA VAL A 517 -1.94 51.24 23.72
C VAL A 517 -1.78 50.09 24.71
N LEU A 518 -2.18 48.89 24.27
CA LEU A 518 -1.81 47.63 24.89
C LEU A 518 -0.60 47.04 24.15
N LEU A 519 0.40 46.60 24.89
CA LEU A 519 1.50 45.80 24.38
C LEU A 519 1.54 44.48 25.12
N GLY A 520 1.69 43.37 24.39
CA GLY A 520 1.83 42.06 25.01
C GLY A 520 2.79 41.16 24.26
N MET A 521 3.27 40.16 24.99
CA MET A 521 4.05 39.07 24.45
C MET A 521 3.54 37.74 24.99
N TYR A 522 3.69 36.68 24.20
CA TYR A 522 3.26 35.35 24.59
C TYR A 522 4.24 34.29 24.08
N PHE A 523 4.26 33.17 24.78
CA PHE A 523 4.93 31.96 24.38
C PHE A 523 3.91 30.81 24.37
N THR A 524 3.86 30.07 23.26
CA THR A 524 2.98 28.92 23.08
C THR A 524 3.81 27.67 22.82
N TYR A 525 3.47 26.60 23.53
CA TYR A 525 3.89 25.24 23.21
C TYR A 525 2.68 24.43 22.76
N ALA A 526 2.81 23.66 21.68
CA ALA A 526 1.79 22.72 21.23
C ALA A 526 2.40 21.43 20.68
N ASN A 527 1.93 20.29 21.17
CA ASN A 527 2.16 19.01 20.53
C ASN A 527 1.06 18.78 19.49
N ALA A 528 1.44 18.35 18.30
CA ALA A 528 0.50 18.09 17.22
C ALA A 528 0.86 16.81 16.46
N LYS A 529 -0.17 16.07 16.08
CA LYS A 529 -0.09 14.94 15.16
C LYS A 529 -1.02 15.22 13.99
N ILE A 530 -0.52 15.12 12.75
CA ILE A 530 -1.31 15.17 11.53
C ILE A 530 -1.16 13.83 10.81
N LYS A 531 -2.28 13.35 10.25
CA LYS A 531 -2.33 12.19 9.37
C LYS A 531 -3.00 12.62 8.07
N ASP A 532 -2.37 12.31 6.95
CA ASP A 532 -2.95 12.31 5.60
C ASP A 532 -2.86 10.89 5.04
N ASN A 533 -3.53 10.62 3.93
CA ASN A 533 -3.53 9.30 3.29
C ASN A 533 -2.12 8.81 2.92
N ALA A 534 -1.18 9.72 2.62
CA ALA A 534 0.18 9.39 2.20
C ALA A 534 1.20 9.38 3.33
N LEU A 535 0.99 10.11 4.44
CA LEU A 535 2.00 10.28 5.48
C LEU A 535 1.42 10.65 6.85
N GLU A 536 2.21 10.45 7.90
CA GLU A 536 1.97 10.92 9.27
C GLU A 536 3.08 11.90 9.68
N GLN A 537 2.72 12.99 10.35
CA GLN A 537 3.67 13.94 10.94
C GLN A 537 3.36 14.18 12.41
N LYS A 538 4.39 14.15 13.24
CA LYS A 538 4.35 14.54 14.66
C LYS A 538 5.24 15.75 14.84
N SER A 539 4.75 16.78 15.52
CA SER A 539 5.53 17.99 15.73
C SER A 539 5.35 18.57 17.12
N ASP A 540 6.45 19.09 17.66
CA ASP A 540 6.48 19.94 18.83
C ASP A 540 6.64 21.38 18.39
N ASN A 541 5.69 22.24 18.73
CA ASN A 541 5.61 23.58 18.19
C ASN A 541 5.91 24.60 19.28
N PHE A 542 6.92 25.43 19.08
CA PHE A 542 7.30 26.52 19.99
C PHE A 542 7.16 27.85 19.28
N GLN A 543 6.18 28.66 19.69
CA GLN A 543 5.90 29.96 19.10
C GLN A 543 6.12 31.08 20.12
N LEU A 544 6.91 32.09 19.75
CA LEU A 544 7.04 33.35 20.47
C LEU A 544 6.34 34.44 19.66
N GLY A 545 5.43 35.17 20.30
CA GLY A 545 4.67 36.23 19.63
C GLY A 545 4.62 37.53 20.41
N LEU A 546 4.44 38.62 19.67
CA LEU A 546 4.21 39.97 20.12
C LEU A 546 2.85 40.43 19.58
N TYR A 547 2.11 41.17 20.38
CA TYR A 547 0.85 41.78 19.94
C TYR A 547 0.68 43.18 20.50
N SER A 548 -0.07 44.00 19.78
CA SER A 548 -0.46 45.33 20.19
C SER A 548 -1.90 45.63 19.80
N SER A 549 -2.59 46.36 20.66
CA SER A 549 -3.90 46.93 20.37
C SER A 549 -3.82 48.43 20.59
N ILE A 550 -4.11 49.22 19.56
CA ILE A 550 -3.97 50.67 19.55
C ILE A 550 -5.34 51.29 19.30
N ASN A 551 -5.85 52.03 20.28
CA ASN A 551 -7.09 52.80 20.20
C ASN A 551 -6.77 54.21 19.71
N ILE A 552 -7.14 54.53 18.47
CA ILE A 552 -6.99 55.84 17.86
C ILE A 552 -8.31 56.62 18.01
N ALA A 553 -8.21 57.79 18.63
CA ALA A 553 -9.36 58.65 18.87
C ALA A 553 -10.04 59.09 17.55
N PRO A 554 -11.39 59.20 17.54
CA PRO A 554 -12.30 58.89 18.65
C PRO A 554 -12.82 57.43 18.69
N GLN A 555 -12.64 56.60 17.64
CA GLN A 555 -13.36 55.31 17.51
C GLN A 555 -12.66 54.24 16.67
N TRP A 556 -11.35 54.35 16.42
CA TRP A 556 -10.62 53.35 15.62
C TRP A 556 -9.79 52.44 16.52
N GLU A 557 -9.77 51.16 16.22
CA GLU A 557 -8.93 50.17 16.90
C GLU A 557 -8.06 49.46 15.86
N ILE A 558 -6.75 49.45 16.11
CA ILE A 558 -5.75 48.76 15.28
C ILE A 558 -5.17 47.60 16.08
N GLY A 559 -5.27 46.39 15.54
CA GLY A 559 -4.60 45.21 16.04
C GLY A 559 -3.33 44.91 15.25
N LEU A 560 -2.22 44.68 15.94
CA LEU A 560 -0.95 44.22 15.36
C LEU A 560 -0.54 42.93 16.05
N LYS A 561 -0.04 41.96 15.28
CA LYS A 561 0.55 40.74 15.81
C LYS A 561 1.71 40.27 14.92
N ALA A 562 2.77 39.80 15.57
CA ALA A 562 3.93 39.22 14.91
C ALA A 562 4.38 37.99 15.70
N TYR A 563 4.79 36.93 15.02
CA TYR A 563 5.32 35.74 15.69
C TYR A 563 6.44 35.09 14.89
N ALA A 564 7.29 34.37 15.61
CA ALA A 564 8.26 33.42 15.08
C ALA A 564 8.04 32.07 15.76
N GLN A 565 8.17 30.98 15.01
CA GLN A 565 7.97 29.63 15.50
C GLN A 565 9.02 28.68 14.95
N ILE A 566 9.41 27.74 15.80
CA ILE A 566 10.19 26.57 15.44
C ILE A 566 9.35 25.33 15.72
N SER A 567 9.46 24.33 14.85
CA SER A 567 8.66 23.12 14.93
C SER A 567 9.49 21.90 14.52
N PRO A 568 10.23 21.28 15.46
CA PRO A 568 10.74 19.93 15.29
C PRO A 568 9.61 18.99 14.85
N THR A 569 9.81 18.30 13.74
CA THR A 569 8.82 17.47 13.06
C THR A 569 9.47 16.14 12.69
N ASP A 570 8.82 15.06 13.09
CA ASP A 570 9.10 13.70 12.63
C ASP A 570 8.01 13.31 11.62
N GLN A 571 8.41 12.71 10.51
CA GLN A 571 7.53 12.29 9.43
C GLN A 571 7.74 10.81 9.14
N ASP A 572 6.63 10.08 9.04
CA ASP A 572 6.59 8.65 8.73
C ASP A 572 5.67 8.41 7.53
N HIS A 573 6.06 7.55 6.58
CA HIS A 573 5.19 7.09 5.50
C HIS A 573 5.55 5.68 5.01
N ILE A 574 4.64 5.07 4.25
CA ILE A 574 4.84 3.74 3.66
C ILE A 574 4.72 3.89 2.15
N GLN A 575 5.68 3.33 1.43
CA GLN A 575 5.71 3.23 -0.01
C GLN A 575 5.74 1.75 -0.42
N VAL A 576 5.57 1.47 -1.71
CA VAL A 576 5.67 0.13 -2.29
C VAL A 576 6.97 -0.61 -1.94
N ASP A 577 8.06 0.14 -1.71
CA ASP A 577 9.38 -0.40 -1.39
C ASP A 577 9.73 -0.40 0.10
N GLY A 578 8.83 0.08 0.97
CA GLY A 578 8.97 -0.05 2.42
C GLY A 578 8.52 1.17 3.22
N ALA A 579 8.83 1.13 4.51
CA ALA A 579 8.58 2.23 5.43
C ALA A 579 9.71 3.25 5.35
N TYR A 580 9.33 4.52 5.50
CA TYR A 580 10.23 5.67 5.47
C TYR A 580 10.02 6.55 6.69
N ASP A 581 11.12 7.11 7.18
CA ASP A 581 11.14 8.07 8.28
C ASP A 581 12.04 9.28 7.95
N SER A 582 11.68 10.45 8.48
CA SER A 582 12.53 11.62 8.43
C SER A 582 12.31 12.55 9.62
N SER A 583 13.33 13.33 9.97
CA SER A 583 13.27 14.32 11.04
C SER A 583 13.82 15.66 10.56
N TYR A 584 13.09 16.74 10.79
CA TYR A 584 13.50 18.09 10.42
C TYR A 584 12.88 19.14 11.34
N THR A 585 13.35 20.40 11.26
CA THR A 585 12.81 21.50 12.08
C THR A 585 12.27 22.60 11.21
N ASN A 586 10.95 22.64 11.08
CA ASN A 586 10.23 23.68 10.37
C ASN A 586 10.35 25.04 11.09
N LYS A 587 10.36 26.11 10.31
CA LYS A 587 10.38 27.49 10.81
C LYS A 587 9.23 28.28 10.21
N PHE A 588 8.53 29.04 11.04
CA PHE A 588 7.44 29.91 10.61
C PHE A 588 7.61 31.33 11.12
N LEU A 589 7.18 32.29 10.32
CA LEU A 589 7.07 33.69 10.68
C LEU A 589 5.69 34.17 10.22
N GLY A 590 4.99 34.92 11.07
CA GLY A 590 3.73 35.54 10.69
C GLY A 590 3.63 36.98 11.16
N LEU A 591 3.03 37.83 10.34
CA LEU A 591 2.73 39.23 10.61
C LEU A 591 1.27 39.47 10.25
N SER A 592 0.55 40.17 11.12
CA SER A 592 -0.87 40.50 10.91
C SER A 592 -1.16 41.90 11.41
N ALA A 593 -1.93 42.65 10.63
CA ALA A 593 -2.44 43.96 11.01
C ALA A 593 -3.91 44.09 10.60
N ASN A 594 -4.78 44.50 11.51
CA ASN A 594 -6.18 44.81 11.20
C ASN A 594 -6.57 46.16 11.79
N ALA A 595 -7.50 46.84 11.13
CA ALA A 595 -8.03 48.12 11.58
C ALA A 595 -9.55 48.15 11.40
N GLY A 596 -10.26 48.64 12.41
CA GLY A 596 -11.71 48.73 12.38
C GLY A 596 -12.24 49.91 13.17
N ARG A 597 -13.43 50.38 12.78
CA ARG A 597 -14.15 51.43 13.51
C ARG A 597 -15.12 50.79 14.48
N VAL A 598 -15.12 51.22 15.74
CA VAL A 598 -16.00 50.71 16.79
C VAL A 598 -17.29 51.52 16.84
N PHE A 599 -18.43 50.84 16.76
CA PHE A 599 -19.78 51.39 16.89
C PHE A 599 -20.43 50.88 18.18
N ASP A 600 -21.04 51.79 18.93
CA ASP A 600 -21.86 51.49 20.11
C ASP A 600 -23.35 51.60 19.73
N PHE A 601 -24.12 50.55 20.03
CA PHE A 601 -25.52 50.42 19.62
C PHE A 601 -26.51 50.28 20.80
N SER A 602 -26.06 50.10 22.03
CA SER A 602 -26.96 49.76 23.15
C SER A 602 -26.41 50.24 24.49
N ASP A 603 -26.41 51.56 24.72
CA ASP A 603 -26.02 52.19 25.99
C ASP A 603 -24.73 51.62 26.59
N ASN A 604 -23.67 51.49 25.78
CA ASN A 604 -22.38 50.92 26.17
C ASN A 604 -22.41 49.44 26.60
N THR A 605 -23.38 48.65 26.14
CA THR A 605 -23.44 47.20 26.43
C THR A 605 -23.12 46.33 25.21
N PHE A 606 -23.31 46.85 24.00
CA PHE A 606 -23.10 46.12 22.76
C PHE A 606 -22.34 46.96 21.73
N PHE A 607 -21.22 46.40 21.27
CA PHE A 607 -20.31 47.06 20.33
C PHE A 607 -20.10 46.19 19.10
N VAL A 608 -19.98 46.84 17.95
CA VAL A 608 -19.64 46.21 16.68
C VAL A 608 -18.45 46.93 16.08
N LYS A 609 -17.41 46.18 15.72
CA LYS A 609 -16.22 46.67 15.03
C LYS A 609 -16.08 45.93 13.69
N PRO A 610 -16.65 46.44 12.58
CA PRO A 610 -16.21 46.01 11.25
C PRO A 610 -14.73 46.36 11.07
N PHE A 611 -13.96 45.44 10.50
CA PHE A 611 -12.54 45.62 10.27
C PHE A 611 -12.09 45.03 8.93
N ALA A 612 -10.97 45.55 8.45
CA ALA A 612 -10.19 44.96 7.37
C ALA A 612 -8.75 44.78 7.83
N GLY A 613 -8.07 43.78 7.29
CA GLY A 613 -6.70 43.45 7.69
C GLY A 613 -5.88 42.85 6.58
N VAL A 614 -4.58 42.78 6.84
CA VAL A 614 -3.56 42.19 5.99
C VAL A 614 -2.71 41.23 6.82
N ASN A 615 -2.41 40.08 6.26
CA ASN A 615 -1.53 39.10 6.89
C ASN A 615 -0.42 38.67 5.93
N TYR A 616 0.75 38.38 6.47
CA TYR A 616 1.89 37.81 5.76
C TYR A 616 2.40 36.61 6.55
N TYR A 617 2.66 35.52 5.84
CA TYR A 617 3.15 34.28 6.40
C TYR A 617 4.34 33.76 5.58
N LEU A 618 5.33 33.28 6.30
CA LEU A 618 6.51 32.62 5.75
C LEU A 618 6.69 31.29 6.47
N SER A 619 6.93 30.25 5.70
CA SER A 619 7.29 28.91 6.18
C SER A 619 8.55 28.44 5.48
N TYR A 620 9.40 27.73 6.22
CA TYR A 620 10.65 27.17 5.73
C TYR A 620 10.85 25.76 6.29
N THR A 621 10.93 24.80 5.38
CA THR A 621 11.32 23.41 5.64
C THR A 621 12.78 23.26 5.22
N PRO A 622 13.71 22.91 6.12
CA PRO A 622 15.09 22.68 5.73
C PRO A 622 15.24 21.42 4.88
N SER A 623 16.36 21.30 4.17
CA SER A 623 16.72 20.06 3.51
C SER A 623 16.89 18.94 4.54
N HIS A 624 16.45 17.74 4.21
CA HIS A 624 16.50 16.59 5.09
C HIS A 624 16.56 15.31 4.26
N THR A 625 16.92 14.20 4.91
CA THR A 625 16.95 12.89 4.28
C THR A 625 15.76 12.07 4.78
N GLU A 626 15.01 11.50 3.85
CA GLU A 626 14.06 10.42 4.12
C GLU A 626 14.82 9.09 4.09
N ASN A 627 14.86 8.42 5.24
CA ASN A 627 15.52 7.12 5.40
C ASN A 627 14.52 6.01 5.08
N GLY A 628 14.96 5.00 4.34
CA GLY A 628 14.15 3.85 3.98
C GLY A 628 14.94 2.90 3.09
N ALA A 629 14.25 2.03 2.36
CA ALA A 629 14.89 1.10 1.41
C ALA A 629 15.72 1.84 0.35
N ILE A 630 15.21 3.00 -0.12
CA ILE A 630 15.87 3.88 -1.08
C ILE A 630 15.86 5.29 -0.52
N ALA A 631 16.90 5.63 0.26
CA ALA A 631 17.01 6.93 0.91
C ALA A 631 16.97 8.10 -0.10
N LYS A 632 16.23 9.17 0.25
CA LYS A 632 16.00 10.34 -0.60
C LYS A 632 16.39 11.61 0.13
N ASP A 633 17.22 12.43 -0.49
CA ASP A 633 17.54 13.77 -0.02
C ASP A 633 16.53 14.76 -0.58
N ILE A 634 15.78 15.39 0.31
CA ILE A 634 14.75 16.36 0.02
C ILE A 634 15.34 17.76 0.12
N ASP A 635 15.18 18.55 -0.93
CA ASP A 635 15.66 19.93 -0.96
C ASP A 635 14.87 20.82 0.02
N SER A 636 15.51 21.91 0.46
CA SER A 636 14.82 22.87 1.32
C SER A 636 13.69 23.57 0.57
N MET A 637 12.55 23.74 1.21
CA MET A 637 11.36 24.37 0.64
C MET A 637 10.97 25.61 1.43
N ARG A 638 10.69 26.72 0.73
CA ARG A 638 10.13 27.93 1.33
C ARG A 638 8.76 28.22 0.74
N ASN A 639 7.80 28.59 1.58
CA ASN A 639 6.50 29.08 1.13
C ASN A 639 6.20 30.47 1.70
N ASN A 640 5.79 31.38 0.80
CA ASN A 640 5.51 32.78 1.05
C ASN A 640 4.05 33.08 0.69
N SER A 641 3.30 33.59 1.66
CA SER A 641 1.87 33.83 1.47
C SER A 641 1.46 35.17 2.07
N ALA A 642 0.52 35.84 1.40
CA ALA A 642 -0.09 37.07 1.90
C ALA A 642 -1.60 36.99 1.69
N SER A 643 -2.36 37.42 2.70
CA SER A 643 -3.82 37.42 2.66
C SER A 643 -4.40 38.78 3.03
N LEU A 644 -5.61 39.00 2.57
CA LEU A 644 -6.48 40.08 3.00
C LEU A 644 -7.62 39.48 3.82
N GLU A 645 -8.03 40.16 4.88
CA GLU A 645 -9.17 39.75 5.68
C GLU A 645 -10.20 40.88 5.83
N ILE A 646 -11.46 40.48 5.91
CA ILE A 646 -12.57 41.36 6.27
C ILE A 646 -13.47 40.63 7.25
N GLY A 647 -13.93 41.33 8.27
CA GLY A 647 -14.78 40.74 9.29
C GLY A 647 -15.48 41.77 10.15
N ALA A 648 -16.19 41.27 11.15
CA ALA A 648 -16.80 42.10 12.18
C ALA A 648 -16.59 41.44 13.54
N GLU A 649 -16.18 42.23 14.51
CA GLU A 649 -16.10 41.80 15.90
C GLU A 649 -17.31 42.35 16.67
N PHE A 650 -18.03 41.46 17.32
CA PHE A 650 -19.20 41.75 18.13
C PHE A 650 -18.81 41.55 19.59
N ARG A 651 -19.01 42.56 20.43
CA ARG A 651 -18.72 42.49 21.87
C ARG A 651 -19.99 42.81 22.64
N LYS A 652 -20.37 41.94 23.58
CA LYS A 652 -21.45 42.17 24.52
C LYS A 652 -20.91 42.12 25.94
N TYR A 653 -21.01 43.25 26.64
CA TYR A 653 -20.64 43.37 28.04
C TYR A 653 -21.87 43.18 28.90
N ILE A 654 -21.81 42.23 29.82
CA ILE A 654 -22.91 41.88 30.71
C ILE A 654 -22.82 42.70 32.00
N ASN A 655 -21.60 42.90 32.51
CA ASN A 655 -21.28 43.71 33.68
C ASN A 655 -19.76 44.01 33.72
N GLU A 656 -19.27 44.59 34.82
CA GLU A 656 -17.84 44.84 35.08
C GLU A 656 -16.95 43.59 34.94
N LYS A 657 -17.53 42.40 35.16
CA LYS A 657 -16.87 41.13 35.41
C LYS A 657 -17.10 40.06 34.35
N SER A 658 -17.89 40.35 33.30
CA SER A 658 -18.30 39.36 32.33
C SER A 658 -18.64 39.97 30.97
N TYR A 659 -18.08 39.36 29.92
CA TYR A 659 -18.33 39.72 28.53
C TYR A 659 -18.24 38.51 27.62
N ILE A 660 -18.85 38.63 26.45
CA ILE A 660 -18.77 37.67 25.35
C ILE A 660 -18.40 38.44 24.08
N PHE A 661 -17.54 37.88 23.26
CA PHE A 661 -17.28 38.38 21.92
C PHE A 661 -17.37 37.27 20.87
N ALA A 662 -17.66 37.67 19.64
CA ALA A 662 -17.63 36.81 18.48
C ALA A 662 -17.06 37.58 17.29
N THR A 663 -16.18 36.94 16.52
CA THR A 663 -15.51 37.55 15.38
C THR A 663 -15.58 36.62 14.16
N PRO A 664 -16.67 36.68 13.37
CA PRO A 664 -16.67 36.13 12.02
C PRO A 664 -15.80 36.98 11.09
N LYS A 665 -15.00 36.31 10.26
CA LYS A 665 -14.19 36.92 9.21
C LYS A 665 -14.03 35.99 8.00
N ILE A 666 -13.73 36.59 6.86
CA ILE A 666 -13.29 35.91 5.65
C ILE A 666 -11.86 36.34 5.38
N GLU A 667 -10.97 35.38 5.13
CA GLU A 667 -9.58 35.59 4.76
C GLU A 667 -9.33 35.02 3.36
N GLN A 668 -8.77 35.83 2.47
CA GLN A 668 -8.43 35.44 1.11
C GLN A 668 -6.94 35.62 0.85
N PHE A 669 -6.26 34.55 0.46
CA PHE A 669 -4.87 34.59 0.04
C PHE A 669 -4.75 35.22 -1.35
N ILE A 670 -3.98 36.30 -1.44
CA ILE A 670 -3.71 37.02 -2.69
C ILE A 670 -2.34 36.64 -3.29
N VAL A 671 -1.43 36.17 -2.44
CA VAL A 671 -0.12 35.60 -2.77
C VAL A 671 0.00 34.26 -2.05
N ASN A 672 0.44 33.23 -2.76
CA ASN A 672 0.82 31.94 -2.19
C ASN A 672 1.81 31.27 -3.14
N ASN A 673 3.10 31.38 -2.84
CA ASN A 673 4.18 30.88 -3.68
C ASN A 673 5.09 30.00 -2.82
N GLY A 674 5.14 28.71 -3.12
CA GLY A 674 6.06 27.73 -2.57
C GLY A 674 7.13 27.32 -3.58
N ASP A 675 8.28 26.89 -3.07
CA ASP A 675 9.27 26.13 -3.84
C ASP A 675 8.77 24.68 -4.02
N ASP A 676 9.12 24.07 -5.14
CA ASP A 676 8.71 22.70 -5.49
C ASP A 676 9.34 21.68 -4.52
N TYR A 677 8.61 20.60 -4.25
CA TYR A 677 9.17 19.46 -3.54
C TYR A 677 10.11 18.73 -4.49
N THR A 678 11.41 18.70 -4.18
CA THR A 678 12.41 18.05 -5.03
C THR A 678 13.13 16.96 -4.23
N ALA A 679 13.13 15.75 -4.77
CA ALA A 679 13.75 14.58 -4.19
C ALA A 679 14.91 14.09 -5.08
N ASN A 680 16.05 13.86 -4.45
CA ASN A 680 17.24 13.27 -5.06
C ASN A 680 17.54 11.94 -4.37
N LEU A 681 18.11 10.97 -5.08
CA LEU A 681 18.56 9.72 -4.44
C LEU A 681 19.80 10.00 -3.58
N SER A 682 19.75 9.73 -2.27
CA SER A 682 20.84 10.10 -1.34
C SER A 682 22.18 9.42 -1.68
N ILE A 683 22.14 8.25 -2.31
CA ILE A 683 23.32 7.44 -2.62
C ILE A 683 24.26 8.12 -3.63
N ASN A 684 23.71 8.76 -4.66
CA ASN A 684 24.48 9.37 -5.74
C ASN A 684 24.09 10.82 -6.05
N ASN A 685 23.17 11.39 -5.25
CA ASN A 685 22.58 12.70 -5.44
C ASN A 685 21.98 12.91 -6.85
N ALA A 686 21.49 11.84 -7.47
CA ALA A 686 20.82 11.93 -8.75
C ALA A 686 19.40 12.47 -8.54
N PHE A 687 19.00 13.42 -9.39
CA PHE A 687 17.62 13.88 -9.44
C PHE A 687 16.68 12.70 -9.66
N PHE A 688 15.68 12.56 -8.78
CA PHE A 688 14.69 11.51 -8.88
C PHE A 688 13.34 12.05 -9.35
N THR A 689 12.77 13.04 -8.65
CA THR A 689 11.47 13.63 -9.02
C THR A 689 11.31 15.02 -8.42
N SER A 690 10.37 15.78 -9.00
CA SER A 690 9.95 17.07 -8.49
C SER A 690 8.44 17.23 -8.63
N VAL A 691 7.80 17.71 -7.56
CA VAL A 691 6.37 17.97 -7.47
C VAL A 691 6.16 19.46 -7.31
N GLU A 692 5.39 20.05 -8.22
CA GLU A 692 5.07 21.48 -8.20
C GLU A 692 4.44 21.87 -6.86
N ALA A 693 4.92 22.98 -6.29
CA ALA A 693 4.38 23.51 -5.06
C ALA A 693 2.89 23.85 -5.19
N ASN A 694 2.15 23.65 -4.10
CA ASN A 694 0.76 24.05 -4.05
C ASN A 694 0.58 25.57 -3.91
N ASN A 695 0.54 26.23 -5.07
CA ASN A 695 0.44 27.69 -5.19
C ASN A 695 -1.01 28.19 -5.28
N LYS A 696 -2.01 27.34 -4.98
CA LYS A 696 -3.42 27.74 -5.03
C LYS A 696 -3.72 28.83 -4.01
N LYS A 697 -4.47 29.83 -4.45
CA LYS A 697 -4.97 30.92 -3.60
C LYS A 697 -6.23 30.46 -2.88
N LYS A 698 -6.12 30.26 -1.57
CA LYS A 698 -7.20 29.74 -0.71
C LYS A 698 -8.05 30.88 -0.16
N THR A 699 -9.33 30.59 0.08
CA THR A 699 -10.24 31.46 0.83
C THR A 699 -10.81 30.70 2.00
N TYR A 700 -10.72 31.27 3.19
CA TYR A 700 -11.21 30.70 4.43
C TYR A 700 -12.29 31.56 5.07
N GLY A 701 -13.31 30.91 5.63
CA GLY A 701 -14.19 31.49 6.62
C GLY A 701 -13.67 31.14 8.00
N GLN A 702 -13.59 32.12 8.91
CA GLN A 702 -13.17 31.90 10.29
C GLN A 702 -14.19 32.53 11.23
N VAL A 703 -14.46 31.85 12.34
CA VAL A 703 -15.24 32.39 13.46
C VAL A 703 -14.50 32.07 14.74
N ILE A 704 -14.25 33.08 15.55
CA ILE A 704 -13.78 32.91 16.93
C ILE A 704 -14.83 33.45 17.89
N VAL A 705 -15.05 32.75 19.00
CA VAL A 705 -15.99 33.12 20.06
C VAL A 705 -15.27 32.97 21.38
N GLY A 706 -15.45 33.92 22.29
CA GLY A 706 -14.91 33.79 23.62
C GLY A 706 -15.67 34.60 24.65
N GLY A 707 -15.45 34.26 25.90
CA GLY A 707 -16.01 34.99 27.02
C GLY A 707 -15.10 34.90 28.24
N ASN A 708 -15.39 35.78 29.19
CA ASN A 708 -14.66 35.90 30.44
C ASN A 708 -15.62 35.94 31.64
N ILE A 709 -15.16 35.36 32.74
CA ILE A 709 -15.81 35.41 34.04
C ILE A 709 -14.73 35.77 35.07
N ASP A 710 -14.84 36.96 35.70
CA ASP A 710 -13.96 37.34 36.80
C ASP A 710 -14.35 36.59 38.09
N PHE A 711 -13.39 35.94 38.74
CA PHE A 711 -13.56 35.37 40.08
C PHE A 711 -13.33 36.42 41.18
N THR A 712 -12.34 37.29 40.97
CA THR A 712 -12.01 38.44 41.82
C THR A 712 -11.68 39.64 40.92
N GLU A 713 -11.41 40.81 41.50
CA GLU A 713 -10.96 41.99 40.73
C GLU A 713 -9.64 41.73 39.98
N GLN A 714 -8.80 40.82 40.50
CA GLN A 714 -7.48 40.50 39.96
C GLN A 714 -7.46 39.20 39.15
N LEU A 715 -8.30 38.20 39.49
CA LEU A 715 -8.27 36.87 38.88
C LEU A 715 -9.51 36.60 38.02
N SER A 716 -9.30 36.13 36.80
CA SER A 716 -10.39 35.80 35.88
C SER A 716 -10.17 34.55 35.05
N MET A 717 -11.27 33.91 34.67
CA MET A 717 -11.31 32.75 33.78
C MET A 717 -11.81 33.14 32.40
N ASN A 718 -11.22 32.55 31.37
CA ASN A 718 -11.61 32.74 29.99
C ASN A 718 -11.90 31.39 29.34
N VAL A 719 -12.91 31.37 28.48
CA VAL A 719 -13.26 30.22 27.64
C VAL A 719 -13.43 30.72 26.21
N GLY A 720 -12.95 29.96 25.23
CA GLY A 720 -13.15 30.31 23.84
C GLY A 720 -13.04 29.13 22.88
N LEU A 721 -13.64 29.33 21.72
CA LEU A 721 -13.72 28.39 20.61
C LEU A 721 -13.35 29.11 19.32
N GLY A 722 -12.70 28.42 18.41
CA GLY A 722 -12.36 28.92 17.09
C GLY A 722 -12.58 27.85 16.03
N ALA A 723 -13.06 28.28 14.87
CA ALA A 723 -13.21 27.44 13.70
C ALA A 723 -12.74 28.20 12.46
N LYS A 724 -11.99 27.53 11.58
CA LYS A 724 -11.58 28.03 10.27
C LYS A 724 -11.82 26.96 9.21
N GLN A 725 -12.54 27.29 8.16
CA GLN A 725 -13.03 26.36 7.14
C GLN A 725 -12.65 26.87 5.76
N ILE A 726 -12.11 26.00 4.90
CA ILE A 726 -11.88 26.36 3.49
C ILE A 726 -13.22 26.54 2.77
N LEU A 727 -13.36 27.67 2.07
CA LEU A 727 -14.54 28.03 1.27
C LEU A 727 -14.26 27.91 -0.23
N ALA A 728 -13.03 28.24 -0.66
CA ALA A 728 -12.62 28.18 -2.06
C ALA A 728 -11.11 27.94 -2.19
N GLY A 729 -10.67 27.49 -3.38
CA GLY A 729 -9.26 27.22 -3.66
C GLY A 729 -8.79 25.85 -3.17
N LYS A 730 -9.69 24.86 -3.11
CA LYS A 730 -9.37 23.48 -2.70
C LYS A 730 -8.29 22.87 -3.57
N VAL A 731 -7.49 22.03 -2.95
CA VAL A 731 -6.35 21.31 -3.54
C VAL A 731 -6.77 19.86 -3.59
N ASP A 732 -6.74 19.26 -4.79
CA ASP A 732 -7.20 17.89 -5.00
C ASP A 732 -8.60 17.59 -4.43
N ASN A 733 -9.50 18.59 -4.48
CA ASN A 733 -10.85 18.55 -3.91
C ASN A 733 -10.93 18.31 -2.38
N LYS A 734 -9.79 18.28 -1.67
CA LYS A 734 -9.72 18.10 -0.22
C LYS A 734 -10.38 19.27 0.52
N ASN A 735 -11.19 18.95 1.53
CA ASN A 735 -11.72 19.93 2.48
C ASN A 735 -10.74 20.11 3.64
N GLU A 736 -10.62 21.35 4.13
CA GLU A 736 -9.75 21.71 5.25
C GLU A 736 -10.56 22.43 6.32
N THR A 737 -10.52 21.90 7.54
CA THR A 737 -11.22 22.44 8.72
C THR A 737 -10.27 22.47 9.91
N TYR A 738 -10.17 23.61 10.56
CA TYR A 738 -9.31 23.84 11.72
C TYR A 738 -10.18 24.26 12.89
N LEU A 739 -10.14 23.50 13.98
CA LEU A 739 -10.95 23.74 15.18
C LEU A 739 -10.03 23.91 16.38
N SER A 740 -10.33 24.88 17.24
CA SER A 740 -9.68 25.03 18.53
C SER A 740 -10.68 25.33 19.64
N GLY A 741 -10.38 24.83 20.83
CA GLY A 741 -11.07 25.16 22.05
C GLY A 741 -10.06 25.41 23.16
N GLN A 742 -10.32 26.42 23.99
CA GLN A 742 -9.39 26.83 25.03
C GLN A 742 -10.07 27.28 26.32
N VAL A 743 -9.34 27.11 27.40
CA VAL A 743 -9.67 27.60 28.73
C VAL A 743 -8.44 28.20 29.36
N GLY A 744 -8.59 29.28 30.12
CA GLY A 744 -7.43 29.85 30.79
C GLY A 744 -7.72 30.86 31.86
N LEU A 745 -6.66 31.25 32.56
CA LEU A 745 -6.68 32.14 33.71
C LEU A 745 -5.87 33.39 33.41
N LYS A 746 -6.28 34.50 34.02
CA LYS A 746 -5.59 35.79 33.96
C LYS A 746 -5.50 36.39 35.36
N TYR A 747 -4.34 36.96 35.68
CA TYR A 747 -4.08 37.68 36.90
C TYR A 747 -3.61 39.11 36.59
N LYS A 748 -4.29 40.12 37.12
CA LYS A 748 -4.04 41.57 36.92
C LYS A 748 -3.28 42.13 38.14
N PHE A 749 -2.28 42.98 37.92
CA PHE A 749 -1.50 43.63 39.00
C PHE A 749 -0.90 44.99 38.62
#